data_AF-A0A242PFQ3-F1
#
_entry.id   AF-A0A242PFQ3-F1
#
_cell.length_a   1.000
_cell.length_b   1.000
_cell.length_c   1.000
_cell.angle_alpha   90.00
_cell.angle_beta   90.00
_cell.angle_gamma   90.00
#
_symmetry.space_group_name_H-M   'P 1'
#
loop_
_entity.id
_entity.type
_entity.pdbx_description
1 polymer ?
#
loop_
_entity_poly.entity_id
_entity_poly.type
_entity_poly.pdbx_seq_one_letter_code
_entity_poly.pdbx_strand_id
1 'polypeptide(L)'
;MSTITQSLPPISNRAKSALFSAMRDFYGTVGQYLPTKGIQPKSQYAVGRRAPKDLTVIERPLWEQIPHEYDYFHPFFSDTPQFIGSYFAHKYGSLYQEKGSKAANTYLRTCGLTRCAEVQEQYTIKNAGASLIAQQFYKQLSTLPTLDKSDVNDLGADISSYMQNLIIKFLETDEFKLNDSEHELSIYKFALEQLAPLKITAPYFADYQKKEISDQQIVIALAKLSDAKWWQNKLKRQWSFQREHLAIAAGQVQKSASPYASRACVGEWKEQKRKNREWLKNQCIENTETGEQFELVLQVDKSNANPAIRRCELMVRMRGFEDIADEYGYEGAFITLTAPSKYHAAHAKGGFVKNWNSGTPRDTQRYLCGVWARTRAKLNRENIKIFGFRVAEPHHDGTPHWHILVFMLPENKDKVRDIMYSYALEEDGGEQGAQYARFKFENIEKEKGSATGYIAKYISKNIDGYQLDNEVDDETGQNLKEMAKNVTAWASRWGIRQFQQIGGAPVTVWRELRRLGSQKVESPTIDPVLAAADAGDWAAYTQLQGGAMVQRKDLRVRISYEEAQNQFEEDIKKIKGVFSPIIGMASFICTRLIKWAIVSKNRSDSDARSSVNNCTQSKNSTEYDQRQNVINELKKHQINYNQHQLNYLLMGRDLTFDDKLLIKWVKNKLAIIDLRQKWIGAPPDIGWSF
;
A
#
# COMPACT_ATOMS: atom_id res chain seq x y z
N MET A 1 -28.09 34.91 40.11
CA MET A 1 -27.09 35.98 39.92
C MET A 1 -25.70 35.36 39.91
N SER A 2 -24.81 35.91 39.07
CA SER A 2 -23.37 35.63 38.89
C SER A 2 -23.00 34.86 37.62
N THR A 3 -23.21 35.51 36.48
CA THR A 3 -22.56 35.24 35.20
C THR A 3 -21.08 35.66 35.30
N ILE A 4 -20.16 34.70 35.17
CA ILE A 4 -18.74 34.99 34.96
C ILE A 4 -18.49 35.04 33.46
N THR A 5 -18.45 36.26 32.92
CA THR A 5 -17.94 36.58 31.59
C THR A 5 -16.41 36.58 31.65
N GLN A 6 -15.75 35.57 31.09
CA GLN A 6 -14.31 35.65 30.80
C GLN A 6 -14.10 36.48 29.53
N SER A 7 -13.62 37.70 29.72
CA SER A 7 -13.12 38.59 28.67
C SER A 7 -11.82 38.03 28.07
N LEU A 8 -11.82 37.80 26.76
CA LEU A 8 -10.60 37.49 26.00
C LEU A 8 -9.60 38.66 26.07
N PRO A 9 -8.28 38.38 26.05
CA PRO A 9 -7.25 39.41 26.20
C PRO A 9 -7.22 40.37 25.00
N PRO A 10 -6.81 41.64 25.22
CA PRO A 10 -6.76 42.65 24.17
C PRO A 10 -5.69 42.33 23.13
N ILE A 11 -6.13 42.26 21.87
CA ILE A 11 -5.29 41.99 20.70
C ILE A 11 -4.28 43.14 20.52
N SER A 12 -2.99 42.81 20.43
CA SER A 12 -1.92 43.79 20.23
C SER A 12 -2.07 44.57 18.92
N ASN A 13 -1.60 45.82 18.83
CA ASN A 13 -1.73 46.65 17.62
C ASN A 13 -1.14 45.99 16.36
N ARG A 14 -0.12 45.12 16.52
CA ARG A 14 0.45 44.31 15.44
C ARG A 14 -0.49 43.20 14.97
N ALA A 15 -1.16 42.52 15.90
CA ALA A 15 -2.19 41.54 15.58
C ALA A 15 -3.47 42.20 15.06
N LYS A 16 -3.78 43.44 15.48
CA LYS A 16 -4.87 44.27 14.92
C LYS A 16 -4.55 44.68 13.47
N SER A 17 -3.31 45.09 13.16
CA SER A 17 -2.87 45.42 11.80
C SER A 17 -2.77 44.20 10.88
N ALA A 18 -2.36 43.04 11.42
CA ALA A 18 -2.38 41.76 10.71
C ALA A 18 -3.80 41.25 10.49
N LEU A 19 -4.71 41.38 11.46
CA LEU A 19 -6.14 41.10 11.26
C LEU A 19 -6.76 42.07 10.25
N PHE A 20 -6.45 43.37 10.30
CA PHE A 20 -6.99 44.32 9.33
C PHE A 20 -6.37 44.15 7.93
N SER A 21 -5.13 43.68 7.79
CA SER A 21 -4.55 43.33 6.48
C SER A 21 -5.09 41.99 5.97
N ALA A 22 -5.21 40.97 6.82
CA ALA A 22 -5.78 39.69 6.46
C ALA A 22 -7.30 39.75 6.23
N MET A 23 -8.02 40.64 6.92
CA MET A 23 -9.43 40.94 6.67
C MET A 23 -9.61 41.89 5.49
N ARG A 24 -8.65 42.77 5.17
CA ARG A 24 -8.67 43.56 3.92
C ARG A 24 -8.37 42.69 2.69
N ASP A 25 -7.58 41.62 2.83
CA ASP A 25 -7.44 40.58 1.80
C ASP A 25 -8.64 39.61 1.81
N PHE A 26 -9.18 39.22 2.97
CA PHE A 26 -10.33 38.31 3.02
C PHE A 26 -11.64 38.97 2.56
N TYR A 27 -11.87 40.24 2.89
CA TYR A 27 -13.01 41.04 2.41
C TYR A 27 -12.71 41.87 1.15
N GLY A 28 -11.45 41.93 0.70
CA GLY A 28 -11.05 42.44 -0.62
C GLY A 28 -11.06 41.38 -1.71
N THR A 29 -11.01 40.09 -1.35
CA THR A 29 -11.01 38.96 -2.30
C THR A 29 -12.25 38.07 -2.21
N VAL A 30 -13.06 38.16 -1.15
CA VAL A 30 -14.35 37.47 -1.02
C VAL A 30 -15.46 38.51 -0.81
N GLY A 31 -15.89 39.09 -1.92
CA GLY A 31 -16.89 40.16 -1.96
C GLY A 31 -17.02 40.83 -3.33
N GLN A 32 -16.06 40.61 -4.23
CA GLN A 32 -16.16 40.95 -5.65
C GLN A 32 -15.77 39.75 -6.53
N TYR A 33 -16.51 38.67 -6.37
CA TYR A 33 -16.82 37.79 -7.50
C TYR A 33 -18.34 37.79 -7.68
N LEU A 34 -18.89 38.99 -7.93
CA LEU A 34 -19.88 39.07 -8.98
C LEU A 34 -19.14 38.81 -10.29
N PRO A 35 -19.64 37.96 -11.18
CA PRO A 35 -18.98 37.69 -12.44
C PRO A 35 -18.88 38.99 -13.26
N THR A 36 -17.70 39.62 -13.25
CA THR A 36 -17.31 40.73 -14.13
C THR A 36 -16.46 40.25 -15.30
N LYS A 37 -16.54 38.96 -15.64
CA LYS A 37 -16.65 38.65 -17.06
C LYS A 37 -18.10 38.94 -17.39
N GLY A 38 -18.32 39.97 -18.20
CA GLY A 38 -19.55 40.01 -18.99
C GLY A 38 -19.76 38.60 -19.50
N ILE A 39 -20.94 38.04 -19.22
CA ILE A 39 -21.40 36.87 -19.94
C ILE A 39 -21.25 37.31 -21.39
N GLN A 40 -20.18 36.86 -22.04
CA GLN A 40 -20.12 36.85 -23.49
C GLN A 40 -21.48 36.29 -23.85
N PRO A 41 -22.33 37.01 -24.60
CA PRO A 41 -23.53 36.40 -25.14
C PRO A 41 -23.05 35.06 -25.68
N LYS A 42 -23.70 33.95 -25.28
CA LYS A 42 -23.51 32.65 -25.94
C LYS A 42 -23.26 33.00 -27.39
N SER A 43 -22.05 32.72 -27.89
CA SER A 43 -21.66 33.29 -29.18
C SER A 43 -22.81 33.01 -30.13
N GLN A 44 -23.32 34.04 -30.80
CA GLN A 44 -24.42 33.87 -31.75
C GLN A 44 -24.01 33.01 -32.96
N TYR A 45 -22.83 32.38 -32.93
CA TYR A 45 -22.50 31.21 -33.72
C TYR A 45 -23.18 29.93 -33.19
N ALA A 46 -24.46 30.01 -32.82
CA ALA A 46 -25.35 28.87 -32.99
C ALA A 46 -25.75 28.81 -34.47
N VAL A 47 -24.78 28.58 -35.35
CA VAL A 47 -25.05 28.25 -36.75
C VAL A 47 -24.80 26.75 -36.91
N GLY A 48 -25.84 25.96 -36.65
CA GLY A 48 -26.08 24.67 -37.32
C GLY A 48 -25.10 23.52 -37.16
N ARG A 49 -24.08 23.57 -36.30
CA ARG A 49 -23.17 22.42 -36.12
C ARG A 49 -23.70 21.45 -35.07
N ARG A 50 -24.17 20.29 -35.54
CA ARG A 50 -24.49 19.14 -34.69
C ARG A 50 -23.18 18.64 -34.06
N ALA A 51 -23.20 18.38 -32.75
CA ALA A 51 -22.06 17.77 -32.07
C ALA A 51 -21.68 16.45 -32.77
N PRO A 52 -20.38 16.17 -32.97
CA PRO A 52 -19.92 14.87 -33.45
C PRO A 52 -20.49 13.75 -32.60
N LYS A 53 -20.87 12.62 -33.23
CA LYS A 53 -21.45 11.48 -32.51
C LYS A 53 -20.45 10.86 -31.52
N ASP A 54 -19.17 10.94 -31.84
CA ASP A 54 -18.07 10.33 -31.10
C ASP A 54 -17.40 11.31 -30.12
N LEU A 55 -18.05 12.45 -29.85
CA LEU A 55 -17.54 13.47 -28.94
C LEU A 55 -17.48 12.94 -27.49
N THR A 56 -16.26 12.83 -26.95
CA THR A 56 -16.05 12.32 -25.59
C THR A 56 -16.37 13.36 -24.52
N VAL A 57 -16.51 12.92 -23.26
CA VAL A 57 -16.70 13.83 -22.10
C VAL A 57 -15.50 14.76 -21.92
N ILE A 58 -14.29 14.30 -22.26
CA ILE A 58 -13.04 15.06 -22.20
C ILE A 58 -13.05 16.20 -23.22
N GLU A 59 -13.57 15.91 -24.41
CA GLU A 59 -13.58 16.81 -25.56
C GLU A 59 -14.72 17.82 -25.53
N ARG A 60 -15.82 17.53 -24.83
CA ARG A 60 -17.01 18.40 -24.82
C ARG A 60 -16.69 19.87 -24.43
N PRO A 61 -15.93 20.15 -23.35
CA PRO A 61 -15.56 21.52 -23.02
C PRO A 61 -14.67 22.18 -24.08
N LEU A 62 -13.84 21.41 -24.80
CA LEU A 62 -13.01 21.91 -25.89
C LEU A 62 -13.85 22.22 -27.12
N TRP A 63 -14.73 21.30 -27.52
CA TRP A 63 -15.61 21.47 -28.67
C TRP A 63 -16.56 22.66 -28.51
N GLU A 64 -17.06 22.91 -27.29
CA GLU A 64 -17.87 24.10 -26.99
C GLU A 64 -17.10 25.41 -27.16
N GLN A 65 -15.78 25.40 -26.96
CA GLN A 65 -14.92 26.59 -27.05
C GLN A 65 -14.30 26.78 -28.44
N ILE A 66 -13.89 25.69 -29.09
CA ILE A 66 -13.11 25.66 -30.33
C ILE A 66 -13.57 24.53 -31.27
N PRO A 67 -14.84 24.54 -31.72
CA PRO A 67 -15.42 23.43 -32.50
C PRO A 67 -14.74 23.21 -33.87
N HIS A 68 -14.04 24.21 -34.40
CA HIS A 68 -13.28 24.12 -35.66
C HIS A 68 -11.95 23.37 -35.51
N GLU A 69 -11.45 23.15 -34.29
CA GLU A 69 -10.22 22.38 -34.02
C GLU A 69 -10.52 20.91 -33.69
N TYR A 70 -11.78 20.48 -33.76
CA TYR A 70 -12.20 19.13 -33.36
C TYR A 70 -11.37 18.04 -34.04
N ASP A 71 -11.23 18.10 -35.36
CA ASP A 71 -10.47 17.11 -36.14
C ASP A 71 -8.99 17.06 -35.74
N TYR A 72 -8.45 18.16 -35.18
CA TYR A 72 -7.07 18.21 -34.71
C TYR A 72 -6.90 17.57 -33.33
N PHE A 73 -7.75 17.92 -32.36
CA PHE A 73 -7.58 17.42 -30.99
C PHE A 73 -8.22 16.05 -30.76
N HIS A 74 -9.22 15.66 -31.54
CA HIS A 74 -9.95 14.40 -31.36
C HIS A 74 -9.04 13.16 -31.36
N PRO A 75 -8.09 13.01 -32.31
CA PRO A 75 -7.18 11.84 -32.31
C PRO A 75 -6.30 11.70 -31.06
N PHE A 76 -6.13 12.77 -30.27
CA PHE A 76 -5.36 12.72 -29.03
C PHE A 76 -6.21 12.29 -27.82
N PHE A 77 -7.53 12.49 -27.87
CA PHE A 77 -8.43 12.30 -26.74
C PHE A 77 -9.40 11.14 -26.90
N SER A 78 -9.70 10.71 -28.13
CA SER A 78 -10.64 9.62 -28.45
C SER A 78 -10.43 8.37 -27.61
N ASP A 79 -9.17 7.93 -27.50
CA ASP A 79 -8.78 6.69 -26.83
C ASP A 79 -8.12 6.93 -25.46
N THR A 80 -8.06 8.18 -25.02
CA THR A 80 -7.43 8.53 -23.74
C THR A 80 -8.44 8.35 -22.60
N PRO A 81 -8.10 7.59 -21.54
CA PRO A 81 -8.94 7.48 -20.36
C PRO A 81 -9.29 8.84 -19.74
N GLN A 82 -10.55 9.02 -19.32
CA GLN A 82 -11.03 10.29 -18.78
C GLN A 82 -10.16 10.85 -17.64
N PHE A 83 -9.72 9.99 -16.72
CA PHE A 83 -8.89 10.38 -15.58
C PHE A 83 -7.49 10.88 -15.97
N ILE A 84 -7.03 10.59 -17.19
CA ILE A 84 -5.79 11.13 -17.76
C ILE A 84 -6.11 12.37 -18.61
N GLY A 85 -7.00 12.22 -19.59
CA GLY A 85 -7.19 13.20 -20.66
C GLY A 85 -7.76 14.54 -20.19
N SER A 86 -8.56 14.55 -19.11
CA SER A 86 -9.18 15.79 -18.58
C SER A 86 -8.14 16.87 -18.24
N TYR A 87 -6.98 16.48 -17.69
CA TYR A 87 -5.89 17.42 -17.39
C TYR A 87 -5.31 18.04 -18.67
N PHE A 88 -5.08 17.20 -19.69
CA PHE A 88 -4.47 17.65 -20.95
C PHE A 88 -5.44 18.48 -21.78
N ALA A 89 -6.73 18.14 -21.78
CA ALA A 89 -7.78 18.90 -22.44
C ALA A 89 -7.91 20.31 -21.83
N HIS A 90 -8.01 20.43 -20.51
CA HIS A 90 -8.05 21.74 -19.85
C HIS A 90 -6.82 22.59 -20.16
N LYS A 91 -5.62 22.00 -20.11
CA LYS A 91 -4.38 22.71 -20.42
C LYS A 91 -4.29 23.12 -21.88
N TYR A 92 -4.74 22.27 -22.80
CA TYR A 92 -4.84 22.60 -24.23
C TYR A 92 -5.77 23.79 -24.47
N GLY A 93 -6.97 23.77 -23.87
CA GLY A 93 -7.93 24.87 -23.95
C GLY A 93 -7.36 26.19 -23.42
N SER A 94 -6.75 26.19 -22.23
CA SER A 94 -6.12 27.38 -21.65
C SER A 94 -4.98 27.91 -22.53
N LEU A 95 -4.09 27.04 -23.02
CA LEU A 95 -3.02 27.45 -23.94
C LEU A 95 -3.56 28.02 -25.26
N TYR A 96 -4.66 27.46 -25.77
CA TYR A 96 -5.30 27.96 -26.98
C TYR A 96 -5.80 29.39 -26.78
N GLN A 97 -6.45 29.67 -25.65
CA GLN A 97 -6.95 30.99 -25.31
C GLN A 97 -5.82 32.00 -25.04
N GLU A 98 -4.75 31.57 -24.36
CA GLU A 98 -3.67 32.47 -23.92
C GLU A 98 -2.63 32.74 -25.02
N LYS A 99 -2.31 31.73 -25.85
CA LYS A 99 -1.17 31.75 -26.77
C LYS A 99 -1.53 31.34 -28.21
N GLY A 100 -2.79 31.06 -28.47
CA GLY A 100 -3.30 30.66 -29.79
C GLY A 100 -3.03 29.20 -30.15
N SER A 101 -3.58 28.81 -31.30
CA SER A 101 -3.56 27.43 -31.82
C SER A 101 -2.15 26.85 -31.95
N LYS A 102 -1.17 27.63 -32.42
CA LYS A 102 0.20 27.15 -32.64
C LYS A 102 0.84 26.60 -31.36
N ALA A 103 0.68 27.30 -30.24
CA ALA A 103 1.23 26.88 -28.94
C ALA A 103 0.47 25.66 -28.39
N ALA A 104 -0.87 25.68 -28.46
CA ALA A 104 -1.72 24.59 -28.00
C ALA A 104 -1.46 23.29 -28.80
N ASN A 105 -1.36 23.40 -30.12
CA ASN A 105 -1.12 22.27 -31.02
C ASN A 105 0.28 21.67 -30.82
N THR A 106 1.27 22.52 -30.52
CA THR A 106 2.62 22.07 -30.13
C THR A 106 2.58 21.31 -28.82
N TYR A 107 1.79 21.77 -27.84
CA TYR A 107 1.61 21.06 -26.57
C TYR A 107 1.04 19.65 -26.79
N LEU A 108 -0.01 19.46 -27.60
CA LEU A 108 -0.56 18.12 -27.84
C LEU A 108 0.45 17.18 -28.52
N ARG A 109 1.21 17.67 -29.50
CA ARG A 109 2.26 16.87 -30.17
C ARG A 109 3.42 16.48 -29.26
N THR A 110 3.67 17.28 -28.22
CA THR A 110 4.84 17.10 -27.34
C THR A 110 4.46 16.59 -25.96
N CYS A 111 3.17 16.46 -25.65
CA CYS A 111 2.68 15.85 -24.42
C CYS A 111 2.68 14.32 -24.53
N GLY A 112 2.65 13.63 -23.39
CA GLY A 112 2.90 12.18 -23.34
C GLY A 112 1.68 11.34 -23.69
N LEU A 113 0.58 11.94 -24.16
CA LEU A 113 -0.68 11.22 -24.40
C LEU A 113 -0.52 10.05 -25.38
N THR A 114 0.30 10.21 -26.41
CA THR A 114 0.56 9.14 -27.39
C THR A 114 1.26 7.92 -26.77
N ARG A 115 2.03 8.12 -25.69
CA ARG A 115 2.73 7.03 -24.97
C ARG A 115 1.78 6.23 -24.08
N CYS A 116 0.58 6.74 -23.80
CA CYS A 116 -0.44 5.99 -23.05
C CYS A 116 -0.85 4.71 -23.79
N ALA A 117 -0.95 4.74 -25.12
CA ALA A 117 -1.29 3.58 -25.93
C ALA A 117 -0.25 2.45 -25.78
N GLU A 118 1.04 2.79 -25.83
CA GLU A 118 2.14 1.84 -25.62
C GLU A 118 2.08 1.19 -24.23
N VAL A 119 1.72 1.95 -23.20
CA VAL A 119 1.55 1.44 -21.83
C VAL A 119 0.28 0.59 -21.69
N GLN A 120 -0.83 0.98 -22.31
CA GLN A 120 -2.07 0.21 -22.32
C GLN A 120 -1.88 -1.16 -22.96
N GLU A 121 -1.11 -1.23 -24.05
CA GLU A 121 -0.80 -2.49 -24.74
C GLU A 121 -0.09 -3.52 -23.83
N GLN A 122 0.68 -3.04 -22.85
CA GLN A 122 1.29 -3.92 -21.84
C GLN A 122 0.28 -4.55 -20.88
N TYR A 123 -0.92 -3.99 -20.77
CA TYR A 123 -1.99 -4.49 -19.90
C TYR A 123 -3.07 -5.26 -20.66
N THR A 124 -2.98 -5.33 -22.00
CA THR A 124 -3.88 -6.13 -22.83
C THR A 124 -3.87 -7.59 -22.41
N ILE A 125 -5.07 -8.15 -22.28
CA ILE A 125 -5.31 -9.55 -21.92
C ILE A 125 -5.09 -10.41 -23.16
N LYS A 126 -3.92 -11.05 -23.24
CA LYS A 126 -3.59 -11.99 -24.32
C LYS A 126 -4.21 -13.36 -24.03
N ASN A 127 -4.66 -14.06 -25.06
CA ASN A 127 -5.25 -15.40 -24.96
C ASN A 127 -6.45 -15.49 -24.02
N ALA A 128 -7.34 -14.48 -24.03
CA ALA A 128 -8.53 -14.46 -23.17
C ALA A 128 -9.38 -15.73 -23.32
N GLY A 129 -9.47 -16.31 -24.53
CA GLY A 129 -10.21 -17.55 -24.80
C GLY A 129 -9.74 -18.79 -24.04
N ALA A 130 -8.54 -18.77 -23.42
CA ALA A 130 -8.04 -19.86 -22.59
C ALA A 130 -8.50 -19.77 -21.12
N SER A 131 -9.10 -18.66 -20.69
CA SER A 131 -9.58 -18.45 -19.33
C SER A 131 -11.06 -18.10 -19.36
N LEU A 132 -11.86 -18.89 -18.65
CA LEU A 132 -13.29 -18.64 -18.45
C LEU A 132 -13.51 -17.34 -17.67
N ILE A 133 -12.65 -17.04 -16.70
CA ILE A 133 -12.66 -15.76 -15.97
C ILE A 133 -12.40 -14.61 -16.94
N ALA A 134 -11.35 -14.70 -17.75
CA ALA A 134 -11.00 -13.64 -18.70
C ALA A 134 -12.10 -13.43 -19.74
N GLN A 135 -12.76 -14.49 -20.21
CA GLN A 135 -13.91 -14.40 -21.11
C GLN A 135 -15.11 -13.72 -20.45
N GLN A 136 -15.52 -14.21 -19.28
CA GLN A 136 -16.71 -13.73 -18.58
C GLN A 136 -16.59 -12.25 -18.18
N PHE A 137 -15.39 -11.82 -17.80
CA PHE A 137 -15.13 -10.48 -17.26
C PHE A 137 -14.26 -9.62 -18.18
N TYR A 138 -14.16 -9.96 -19.47
CA TYR A 138 -13.23 -9.33 -20.41
C TYR A 138 -13.39 -7.80 -20.46
N LYS A 139 -14.63 -7.31 -20.53
CA LYS A 139 -14.93 -5.87 -20.65
C LYS A 139 -14.40 -5.10 -19.44
N GLN A 140 -14.70 -5.56 -18.22
CA GLN A 140 -14.30 -4.92 -16.98
C GLN A 140 -12.78 -5.01 -16.78
N LEU A 141 -12.16 -6.16 -17.10
CA LEU A 141 -10.73 -6.36 -16.93
C LEU A 141 -9.89 -5.57 -17.94
N SER A 142 -10.34 -5.47 -19.20
CA SER A 142 -9.67 -4.68 -20.25
C SER A 142 -9.78 -3.17 -20.02
N THR A 143 -10.83 -2.72 -19.33
CA THR A 143 -11.06 -1.32 -18.96
C THR A 143 -10.78 -1.06 -17.47
N LEU A 144 -10.04 -1.96 -16.80
CA LEU A 144 -9.77 -1.87 -15.36
C LEU A 144 -9.38 -0.46 -14.88
N PRO A 145 -8.44 0.29 -15.51
CA PRO A 145 -8.00 1.58 -14.96
C PRO A 145 -9.06 2.68 -15.06
N THR A 146 -10.14 2.49 -15.83
CA THR A 146 -11.25 3.44 -15.93
C THR A 146 -12.36 3.17 -14.94
N LEU A 147 -12.36 2.01 -14.26
CA LEU A 147 -13.36 1.67 -13.26
C LEU A 147 -13.20 2.49 -11.98
N ASP A 148 -14.32 2.75 -11.31
CA ASP A 148 -14.31 3.33 -9.97
C ASP A 148 -13.91 2.31 -8.91
N LYS A 149 -13.51 2.81 -7.73
CA LYS A 149 -13.01 1.95 -6.64
C LYS A 149 -14.09 1.01 -6.08
N SER A 150 -15.37 1.37 -6.19
CA SER A 150 -16.53 0.49 -5.88
C SER A 150 -16.58 -0.66 -6.88
N ASP A 151 -16.55 -0.34 -8.16
CA ASP A 151 -16.73 -1.32 -9.24
C ASP A 151 -15.58 -2.33 -9.28
N VAL A 152 -14.36 -1.90 -8.94
CA VAL A 152 -13.22 -2.82 -8.76
C VAL A 152 -13.44 -3.79 -7.59
N ASN A 153 -14.18 -3.40 -6.55
CA ASN A 153 -14.52 -4.30 -5.46
C ASN A 153 -15.59 -5.30 -5.84
N ASP A 154 -16.61 -4.82 -6.53
CA ASP A 154 -17.73 -5.64 -6.98
C ASP A 154 -17.21 -6.68 -7.99
N LEU A 155 -16.38 -6.26 -8.96
CA LEU A 155 -15.67 -7.15 -9.87
C LEU A 155 -14.84 -8.21 -9.13
N GLY A 156 -14.15 -7.84 -8.05
CA GLY A 156 -13.39 -8.79 -7.23
C GLY A 156 -14.27 -9.83 -6.54
N ALA A 157 -15.45 -9.41 -6.04
CA ALA A 157 -16.42 -10.32 -5.43
C ALA A 157 -17.07 -11.25 -6.48
N ASP A 158 -17.39 -10.71 -7.66
CA ASP A 158 -17.96 -11.45 -8.78
C ASP A 158 -17.00 -12.51 -9.30
N ILE A 159 -15.73 -12.14 -9.53
CA ILE A 159 -14.69 -13.09 -9.97
C ILE A 159 -14.47 -14.17 -8.92
N SER A 160 -14.48 -13.82 -7.63
CA SER A 160 -14.34 -14.79 -6.55
C SER A 160 -15.47 -15.82 -6.55
N SER A 161 -16.72 -15.35 -6.66
CA SER A 161 -17.91 -16.20 -6.71
C SER A 161 -17.89 -17.09 -7.95
N TYR A 162 -17.46 -16.54 -9.09
CA TYR A 162 -17.32 -17.30 -10.33
C TYR A 162 -16.21 -18.36 -10.24
N MET A 163 -15.04 -18.01 -9.69
CA MET A 163 -13.94 -18.95 -9.47
C MET A 163 -14.36 -20.09 -8.53
N GLN A 164 -15.06 -19.78 -7.43
CA GLN A 164 -15.61 -20.77 -6.53
C GLN A 164 -16.57 -21.73 -7.26
N ASN A 165 -17.48 -21.20 -8.08
CA ASN A 165 -18.39 -22.02 -8.87
C ASN A 165 -17.66 -22.89 -9.91
N LEU A 166 -16.60 -22.39 -10.53
CA LEU A 166 -15.78 -23.20 -11.44
C LEU A 166 -15.10 -24.36 -10.70
N ILE A 167 -14.55 -24.10 -9.52
CA ILE A 167 -13.92 -25.14 -8.68
C ILE A 167 -14.96 -26.19 -8.27
N ILE A 168 -16.16 -25.77 -7.83
CA ILE A 168 -17.25 -26.70 -7.45
C ILE A 168 -17.66 -27.55 -8.66
N LYS A 169 -17.90 -26.94 -9.82
CA LYS A 169 -18.28 -27.69 -11.04
C LYS A 169 -17.21 -28.67 -11.47
N PHE A 170 -15.94 -28.28 -11.36
CA PHE A 170 -14.82 -29.16 -11.68
C PHE A 170 -14.81 -30.37 -10.73
N LEU A 171 -15.06 -30.16 -9.44
CA LEU A 171 -15.21 -31.24 -8.44
C LEU A 171 -16.44 -32.14 -8.69
N GLU A 172 -17.49 -31.64 -9.33
CA GLU A 172 -18.72 -32.38 -9.64
C GLU A 172 -18.62 -33.29 -10.89
N THR A 173 -17.57 -33.16 -11.70
CA THR A 173 -17.43 -33.99 -12.92
C THR A 173 -17.07 -35.45 -12.60
N ASP A 174 -17.78 -36.41 -13.23
CA ASP A 174 -17.68 -37.87 -12.95
C ASP A 174 -16.30 -38.51 -13.25
N GLU A 175 -15.35 -37.78 -13.86
CA GLU A 175 -13.95 -38.20 -14.00
C GLU A 175 -13.20 -38.27 -12.63
N PHE A 176 -13.80 -37.74 -11.56
CA PHE A 176 -13.19 -37.54 -10.24
C PHE A 176 -13.56 -38.61 -9.19
N LYS A 177 -13.66 -39.89 -9.58
CA LYS A 177 -13.82 -41.00 -8.61
C LYS A 177 -12.48 -41.67 -8.29
N LEU A 178 -11.95 -41.29 -7.12
CA LEU A 178 -11.08 -42.04 -6.19
C LEU A 178 -9.85 -42.75 -6.80
N ASN A 179 -8.70 -42.06 -6.77
CA ASN A 179 -7.43 -42.54 -6.17
C ASN A 179 -6.27 -41.53 -6.37
N ASP A 180 -5.51 -41.26 -5.31
CA ASP A 180 -4.23 -40.54 -5.24
C ASP A 180 -4.18 -39.00 -5.47
N SER A 181 -3.16 -38.37 -4.86
CA SER A 181 -2.78 -36.93 -4.82
C SER A 181 -2.75 -36.15 -6.16
N GLU A 182 -3.09 -36.79 -7.28
CA GLU A 182 -3.18 -36.15 -8.59
C GLU A 182 -4.43 -35.24 -8.73
N HIS A 183 -5.41 -35.39 -7.85
CA HIS A 183 -6.70 -34.69 -7.90
C HIS A 183 -6.57 -33.20 -7.58
N GLU A 184 -6.01 -32.84 -6.42
CA GLU A 184 -5.79 -31.46 -5.99
C GLU A 184 -4.92 -30.71 -6.99
N LEU A 185 -3.86 -31.36 -7.47
CA LEU A 185 -2.94 -30.77 -8.44
C LEU A 185 -3.63 -30.44 -9.76
N SER A 186 -4.60 -31.25 -10.20
CA SER A 186 -5.38 -31.01 -11.42
C SER A 186 -6.27 -29.78 -11.28
N ILE A 187 -6.94 -29.60 -10.13
CA ILE A 187 -7.74 -28.40 -9.83
C ILE A 187 -6.82 -27.16 -9.78
N TYR A 188 -5.64 -27.29 -9.16
CA TYR A 188 -4.68 -26.20 -9.10
C TYR A 188 -4.20 -25.79 -10.50
N LYS A 189 -3.87 -26.76 -11.37
CA LYS A 189 -3.52 -26.49 -12.78
C LYS A 189 -4.64 -25.78 -13.53
N PHE A 190 -5.88 -26.24 -13.38
CA PHE A 190 -7.04 -25.56 -13.95
C PHE A 190 -7.12 -24.10 -13.46
N ALA A 191 -6.93 -23.85 -12.16
CA ALA A 191 -6.91 -22.50 -11.60
C ALA A 191 -5.77 -21.65 -12.16
N LEU A 192 -4.58 -22.23 -12.42
CA LEU A 192 -3.47 -21.54 -13.07
C LEU A 192 -3.83 -21.09 -14.49
N GLU A 193 -4.51 -21.94 -15.27
CA GLU A 193 -5.00 -21.59 -16.61
C GLU A 193 -5.96 -20.40 -16.56
N GLN A 194 -6.87 -20.37 -15.58
CA GLN A 194 -7.79 -19.25 -15.40
C GLN A 194 -7.07 -17.93 -15.09
N LEU A 195 -5.95 -17.99 -14.34
CA LEU A 195 -5.19 -16.82 -13.90
C LEU A 195 -4.17 -16.31 -14.93
N ALA A 196 -3.70 -17.17 -15.83
CA ALA A 196 -2.58 -16.85 -16.73
C ALA A 196 -2.82 -15.59 -17.59
N PRO A 197 -3.99 -15.39 -18.24
CA PRO A 197 -4.26 -14.17 -19.01
C PRO A 197 -4.32 -12.89 -18.15
N LEU A 198 -4.61 -13.02 -16.85
CA LEU A 198 -4.83 -11.89 -15.92
C LEU A 198 -3.52 -11.33 -15.35
N LYS A 199 -2.38 -11.98 -15.61
CA LYS A 199 -1.07 -11.65 -15.01
C LYS A 199 -1.11 -11.61 -13.48
N ILE A 200 -1.93 -12.49 -12.88
CA ILE A 200 -2.04 -12.67 -11.44
C ILE A 200 -1.32 -13.97 -11.06
N THR A 201 -0.28 -13.87 -10.22
CA THR A 201 0.41 -15.05 -9.70
C THR A 201 -0.44 -15.74 -8.64
N ALA A 202 -0.71 -17.03 -8.86
CA ALA A 202 -1.42 -17.88 -7.90
C ALA A 202 -0.64 -18.06 -6.58
N PRO A 203 -1.32 -18.30 -5.45
CA PRO A 203 -0.66 -18.71 -4.20
C PRO A 203 0.17 -19.99 -4.43
N TYR A 204 1.39 -20.07 -3.88
CA TYR A 204 2.32 -21.21 -4.02
C TYR A 204 2.79 -21.56 -5.44
N PHE A 205 2.66 -20.65 -6.41
CA PHE A 205 3.11 -20.91 -7.79
C PHE A 205 4.60 -21.25 -7.89
N ALA A 206 5.45 -20.65 -7.03
CA ALA A 206 6.88 -20.94 -7.02
C ALA A 206 7.20 -22.38 -6.57
N ASP A 207 6.45 -22.91 -5.60
CA ASP A 207 6.62 -24.28 -5.11
C ASP A 207 6.09 -25.27 -6.16
N TYR A 208 4.98 -24.93 -6.83
CA TYR A 208 4.51 -25.66 -8.01
C TYR A 208 5.56 -25.73 -9.12
N GLN A 209 6.21 -24.60 -9.45
CA GLN A 209 7.26 -24.56 -10.47
C GLN A 209 8.46 -25.45 -10.13
N LYS A 210 8.76 -25.63 -8.84
CA LYS A 210 9.81 -26.53 -8.36
C LYS A 210 9.37 -27.98 -8.20
N LYS A 211 8.07 -28.27 -8.39
CA LYS A 211 7.45 -29.57 -8.08
C LYS A 211 7.54 -29.94 -6.59
N GLU A 212 7.48 -28.93 -5.73
CA GLU A 212 7.56 -29.05 -4.26
C GLU A 212 6.24 -28.65 -3.57
N ILE A 213 5.16 -28.44 -4.32
CA ILE A 213 3.86 -28.04 -3.77
C ILE A 213 3.18 -29.22 -3.04
N SER A 214 2.66 -29.00 -1.83
CA SER A 214 1.91 -30.00 -1.07
C SER A 214 0.40 -29.88 -1.26
N ASP A 215 -0.34 -30.94 -0.96
CA ASP A 215 -1.82 -30.96 -1.03
C ASP A 215 -2.43 -29.88 -0.12
N GLN A 216 -1.90 -29.71 1.09
CA GLN A 216 -2.31 -28.64 2.01
C GLN A 216 -2.11 -27.24 1.38
N GLN A 217 -0.97 -27.00 0.72
CA GLN A 217 -0.73 -25.74 0.02
C GLN A 217 -1.72 -25.51 -1.12
N ILE A 218 -2.09 -26.57 -1.85
CA ILE A 218 -3.11 -26.49 -2.90
C ILE A 218 -4.47 -26.12 -2.31
N VAL A 219 -4.93 -26.81 -1.26
CA VAL A 219 -6.19 -26.49 -0.58
C VAL A 219 -6.22 -25.03 -0.12
N ILE A 220 -5.15 -24.56 0.51
CA ILE A 220 -5.01 -23.15 0.93
C ILE A 220 -5.05 -22.20 -0.28
N ALA A 221 -4.42 -22.58 -1.40
CA ALA A 221 -4.45 -21.77 -2.61
C ALA A 221 -5.87 -21.64 -3.16
N LEU A 222 -6.62 -22.73 -3.23
CA LEU A 222 -8.00 -22.76 -3.72
C LEU A 222 -8.93 -21.96 -2.80
N ALA A 223 -8.73 -22.05 -1.47
CA ALA A 223 -9.45 -21.23 -0.49
C ALA A 223 -9.19 -19.73 -0.72
N LYS A 224 -7.94 -19.33 -0.96
CA LYS A 224 -7.58 -17.94 -1.30
C LYS A 224 -8.16 -17.50 -2.64
N LEU A 225 -8.21 -18.38 -3.63
CA LEU A 225 -8.79 -18.10 -4.95
C LEU A 225 -10.33 -18.03 -4.92
N SER A 226 -10.95 -18.56 -3.88
CA SER A 226 -12.39 -18.46 -3.63
C SER A 226 -12.73 -17.31 -2.68
N ASP A 227 -11.74 -16.57 -2.17
CA ASP A 227 -11.94 -15.46 -1.23
C ASP A 227 -12.09 -14.11 -1.95
N ALA A 228 -13.22 -13.45 -1.71
CA ALA A 228 -13.54 -12.16 -2.31
C ALA A 228 -12.51 -11.10 -1.91
N LYS A 229 -12.02 -11.13 -0.66
CA LYS A 229 -11.07 -10.12 -0.19
C LYS A 229 -9.72 -10.23 -0.90
N TRP A 230 -9.27 -11.46 -1.17
CA TRP A 230 -8.06 -11.74 -1.93
C TRP A 230 -8.15 -11.12 -3.33
N TRP A 231 -9.23 -11.38 -4.08
CA TRP A 231 -9.45 -10.81 -5.41
C TRP A 231 -9.54 -9.29 -5.40
N GLN A 232 -10.32 -8.72 -4.49
CA GLN A 232 -10.43 -7.27 -4.32
C GLN A 232 -9.05 -6.63 -4.11
N ASN A 233 -8.19 -7.23 -3.28
CA ASN A 233 -6.84 -6.72 -3.02
C ASN A 233 -5.94 -6.83 -4.25
N LYS A 234 -6.03 -7.93 -5.03
CA LYS A 234 -5.26 -8.10 -6.27
C LYS A 234 -5.66 -7.09 -7.34
N LEU A 235 -6.96 -6.95 -7.59
CA LEU A 235 -7.49 -6.04 -8.60
C LEU A 235 -7.27 -4.58 -8.22
N LYS A 236 -7.53 -4.18 -6.96
CA LYS A 236 -7.21 -2.82 -6.48
C LYS A 236 -5.75 -2.48 -6.69
N ARG A 237 -4.84 -3.43 -6.44
CA ARG A 237 -3.41 -3.23 -6.66
C ARG A 237 -3.11 -3.02 -8.13
N GLN A 238 -3.58 -3.89 -9.02
CA GLN A 238 -3.40 -3.73 -10.47
C GLN A 238 -4.01 -2.41 -10.99
N TRP A 239 -5.26 -2.12 -10.64
CA TRP A 239 -5.95 -0.86 -10.93
C TRP A 239 -5.10 0.35 -10.53
N SER A 240 -4.64 0.38 -9.29
CA SER A 240 -3.86 1.48 -8.75
C SER A 240 -2.53 1.66 -9.49
N PHE A 241 -1.92 0.57 -9.96
CA PHE A 241 -0.63 0.60 -10.66
C PHE A 241 -0.79 1.06 -12.10
N GLN A 242 -1.79 0.54 -12.80
CA GLN A 242 -2.06 0.91 -14.19
C GLN A 242 -2.37 2.40 -14.29
N ARG A 243 -3.20 2.93 -13.38
CA ARG A 243 -3.53 4.37 -13.37
C ARG A 243 -2.30 5.26 -13.15
N GLU A 244 -1.40 4.88 -12.25
CA GLU A 244 -0.15 5.63 -12.04
C GLU A 244 0.82 5.46 -13.22
N HIS A 245 0.91 4.28 -13.82
CA HIS A 245 1.77 4.05 -14.97
C HIS A 245 1.32 4.90 -16.17
N LEU A 246 0.02 4.99 -16.42
CA LEU A 246 -0.56 5.88 -17.44
C LEU A 246 -0.30 7.35 -17.13
N ALA A 247 -0.33 7.75 -15.85
CA ALA A 247 0.02 9.11 -15.44
C ALA A 247 1.51 9.43 -15.70
N ILE A 248 2.42 8.47 -15.48
CA ILE A 248 3.84 8.59 -15.85
C ILE A 248 4.00 8.75 -17.37
N ALA A 249 3.38 7.85 -18.15
CA ALA A 249 3.44 7.87 -19.61
C ALA A 249 2.97 9.21 -20.19
N ALA A 250 1.84 9.70 -19.67
CA ALA A 250 1.25 10.97 -20.07
C ALA A 250 2.12 12.20 -19.71
N GLY A 251 3.07 12.06 -18.78
CA GLY A 251 3.88 13.15 -18.26
C GLY A 251 3.22 13.95 -17.13
N GLN A 252 2.32 13.31 -16.38
CA GLN A 252 1.81 13.88 -15.12
C GLN A 252 2.78 13.69 -13.96
N VAL A 253 3.77 12.80 -14.11
CA VAL A 253 4.87 12.59 -13.15
C VAL A 253 6.18 13.10 -13.72
N GLN A 254 6.55 14.31 -13.34
CA GLN A 254 7.79 15.00 -13.75
C GLN A 254 7.96 16.29 -12.93
N LYS A 255 9.17 16.86 -12.99
CA LYS A 255 9.53 18.11 -12.30
C LYS A 255 8.52 19.25 -12.53
N SER A 256 8.09 19.47 -13.78
CA SER A 256 7.19 20.55 -14.15
C SER A 256 5.70 20.30 -13.87
N ALA A 257 5.34 19.11 -13.36
CA ALA A 257 3.96 18.73 -13.08
C ALA A 257 3.77 18.33 -11.61
N SER A 258 4.01 17.06 -11.30
CA SER A 258 4.01 16.51 -9.96
C SER A 258 5.19 15.55 -9.85
N PRO A 259 6.30 15.92 -9.19
CA PRO A 259 7.45 15.04 -9.10
C PRO A 259 7.14 13.82 -8.23
N TYR A 260 7.84 12.71 -8.53
CA TYR A 260 7.82 11.43 -7.81
C TYR A 260 6.54 10.60 -7.95
N ALA A 261 5.37 11.24 -7.85
CA ALA A 261 4.07 10.60 -8.01
C ALA A 261 3.04 11.59 -8.56
N SER A 262 2.03 11.09 -9.26
CA SER A 262 0.94 11.91 -9.77
C SER A 262 0.12 12.53 -8.63
N ARG A 263 -0.54 13.67 -8.91
CA ARG A 263 -1.43 14.32 -7.93
C ARG A 263 -2.55 13.38 -7.46
N ALA A 264 -3.06 12.54 -8.37
CA ALA A 264 -4.06 11.53 -8.06
C ALA A 264 -3.53 10.49 -7.07
N CYS A 265 -2.33 9.94 -7.31
CA CYS A 265 -1.70 8.99 -6.40
C CYS A 265 -1.45 9.59 -5.01
N VAL A 266 -0.95 10.84 -4.95
CA VAL A 266 -0.72 11.55 -3.68
C VAL A 266 -2.04 11.80 -2.94
N GLY A 267 -3.10 12.22 -3.64
CA GLY A 267 -4.44 12.41 -3.07
C GLY A 267 -5.03 11.11 -2.51
N GLU A 268 -4.98 10.02 -3.28
CA GLU A 268 -5.42 8.69 -2.84
C GLU A 268 -4.66 8.20 -1.60
N TRP A 269 -3.34 8.44 -1.56
CA TRP A 269 -2.51 8.10 -0.40
C TRP A 269 -2.89 8.92 0.84
N LYS A 270 -3.08 10.24 0.70
CA LYS A 270 -3.51 11.13 1.80
C LYS A 270 -4.84 10.66 2.37
N GLU A 271 -5.81 10.35 1.50
CA GLU A 271 -7.13 9.88 1.91
C GLU A 271 -7.06 8.50 2.59
N GLN A 272 -6.23 7.58 2.09
CA GLN A 272 -6.01 6.29 2.73
C GLN A 272 -5.39 6.45 4.12
N LYS A 273 -4.42 7.38 4.30
CA LYS A 273 -3.84 7.68 5.61
C LYS A 273 -4.87 8.28 6.57
N ARG A 274 -5.74 9.18 6.09
CA ARG A 274 -6.85 9.74 6.88
C ARG A 274 -7.81 8.65 7.36
N LYS A 275 -8.32 7.81 6.44
CA LYS A 275 -9.23 6.70 6.76
C LYS A 275 -8.61 5.70 7.73
N ASN A 276 -7.34 5.33 7.52
CA ASN A 276 -6.63 4.43 8.43
C ASN A 276 -6.51 5.03 9.83
N ARG A 277 -6.18 6.32 9.93
CA ARG A 277 -6.08 7.01 11.23
C ARG A 277 -7.42 7.09 11.94
N GLU A 278 -8.51 7.34 11.22
CA GLU A 278 -9.87 7.33 11.76
C GLU A 278 -10.29 5.94 12.25
N TRP A 279 -10.00 4.90 11.47
CA TRP A 279 -10.23 3.53 11.90
C TRP A 279 -9.48 3.23 13.21
N LEU A 280 -8.17 3.55 13.29
CA LEU A 280 -7.37 3.34 14.50
C LEU A 280 -7.92 4.09 15.73
N LYS A 281 -8.49 5.29 15.56
CA LYS A 281 -9.11 6.06 16.64
C LYS A 281 -10.40 5.40 17.17
N ASN A 282 -11.07 4.61 16.34
CA ASN A 282 -12.30 3.92 16.67
C ASN A 282 -12.06 2.48 17.17
N GLN A 283 -10.81 2.04 17.28
CA GLN A 283 -10.45 0.72 17.78
C GLN A 283 -9.67 0.81 19.10
N CYS A 284 -9.80 -0.21 19.92
CA CYS A 284 -8.98 -0.48 21.08
C CYS A 284 -8.20 -1.78 20.88
N ILE A 285 -7.09 -1.93 21.61
CA ILE A 285 -6.51 -3.24 21.90
C ILE A 285 -7.03 -3.71 23.25
N GLU A 286 -7.46 -4.95 23.33
CA GLU A 286 -7.99 -5.59 24.55
C GLU A 286 -7.07 -6.73 24.97
N ASN A 287 -6.72 -6.77 26.25
CA ASN A 287 -6.06 -7.93 26.85
C ASN A 287 -7.10 -9.06 26.95
N THR A 288 -6.85 -10.18 26.27
CA THR A 288 -7.85 -11.28 26.21
C THR A 288 -8.06 -12.00 27.54
N GLU A 289 -7.17 -11.80 28.52
CA GLU A 289 -7.27 -12.43 29.84
C GLU A 289 -7.91 -11.50 30.87
N THR A 290 -7.54 -10.21 30.88
CA THR A 290 -8.04 -9.24 31.88
C THR A 290 -9.22 -8.41 31.39
N GLY A 291 -9.46 -8.33 30.08
CA GLY A 291 -10.46 -7.45 29.47
C GLY A 291 -10.05 -5.96 29.42
N GLU A 292 -8.85 -5.60 29.87
CA GLU A 292 -8.37 -4.22 29.85
C GLU A 292 -8.22 -3.69 28.43
N GLN A 293 -8.76 -2.50 28.17
CA GLN A 293 -8.73 -1.87 26.85
C GLN A 293 -7.83 -0.63 26.81
N PHE A 294 -7.04 -0.51 25.74
CA PHE A 294 -6.24 0.68 25.45
C PHE A 294 -6.52 1.18 24.05
N GLU A 295 -6.54 2.50 23.84
CA GLU A 295 -6.76 3.06 22.50
C GLU A 295 -5.67 2.64 21.52
N LEU A 296 -6.06 2.01 20.41
CA LEU A 296 -5.12 1.46 19.43
C LEU A 296 -4.27 2.57 18.79
N VAL A 297 -4.84 3.76 18.55
CA VAL A 297 -4.13 4.90 17.95
C VAL A 297 -2.92 5.34 18.78
N LEU A 298 -3.05 5.38 20.12
CA LEU A 298 -1.95 5.77 21.02
C LEU A 298 -0.82 4.75 21.00
N GLN A 299 -1.16 3.46 20.89
CA GLN A 299 -0.16 2.39 20.81
C GLN A 299 0.60 2.44 19.47
N VAL A 300 -0.09 2.75 18.38
CA VAL A 300 0.54 2.96 17.07
C VAL A 300 1.47 4.17 17.11
N ASP A 301 1.06 5.28 17.74
CA ASP A 301 1.88 6.50 17.86
C ASP A 301 3.15 6.30 18.70
N LYS A 302 3.12 5.37 19.66
CA LYS A 302 4.29 4.96 20.47
C LYS A 302 5.17 3.90 19.79
N SER A 303 4.81 3.45 18.59
CA SER A 303 5.51 2.37 17.88
C SER A 303 6.36 2.89 16.72
N ASN A 304 7.14 2.00 16.11
CA ASN A 304 7.90 2.29 14.88
C ASN A 304 7.02 2.58 13.63
N ALA A 305 5.69 2.51 13.76
CA ALA A 305 4.76 3.04 12.75
C ALA A 305 4.75 4.58 12.73
N ASN A 306 5.15 5.23 13.83
CA ASN A 306 5.36 6.67 13.90
C ASN A 306 6.63 7.05 13.11
N PRO A 307 6.52 7.91 12.09
CA PRO A 307 7.66 8.36 11.28
C PRO A 307 8.83 8.93 12.10
N ALA A 308 8.54 9.67 13.18
CA ALA A 308 9.57 10.26 14.03
C ALA A 308 10.38 9.18 14.78
N ILE A 309 9.71 8.21 15.40
CA ILE A 309 10.36 7.09 16.08
C ILE A 309 11.19 6.27 15.09
N ARG A 310 10.63 6.04 13.90
CA ARG A 310 11.33 5.32 12.83
C ARG A 310 12.58 6.04 12.34
N ARG A 311 12.53 7.37 12.20
CA ARG A 311 13.70 8.19 11.87
C ARG A 311 14.75 8.06 12.97
N CYS A 312 14.38 8.25 14.23
CA CYS A 312 15.31 8.14 15.36
C CYS A 312 15.98 6.77 15.42
N GLU A 313 15.23 5.67 15.26
CA GLU A 313 15.80 4.32 15.24
C GLU A 313 16.81 4.14 14.09
N LEU A 314 16.51 4.64 12.89
CA LEU A 314 17.45 4.58 11.77
C LEU A 314 18.73 5.38 12.05
N MET A 315 18.61 6.56 12.65
CA MET A 315 19.76 7.40 13.01
C MET A 315 20.64 6.73 14.06
N VAL A 316 20.06 6.15 15.11
CA VAL A 316 20.79 5.38 16.13
C VAL A 316 21.58 4.23 15.50
N ARG A 317 20.98 3.52 14.54
CA ARG A 317 21.63 2.39 13.87
C ARG A 317 22.77 2.81 12.95
N MET A 318 22.60 3.92 12.25
CA MET A 318 23.64 4.49 11.39
C MET A 318 24.80 5.00 12.21
N ARG A 319 24.51 5.73 13.29
CA ARG A 319 25.54 6.21 14.21
C ARG A 319 26.34 5.05 14.80
N GLY A 320 25.67 4.01 15.28
CA GLY A 320 26.38 2.85 15.82
C GLY A 320 27.21 2.08 14.78
N PHE A 321 26.85 2.12 13.49
CA PHE A 321 27.71 1.58 12.43
C PHE A 321 28.92 2.46 12.16
N GLU A 322 28.78 3.78 12.22
CA GLU A 322 29.89 4.73 12.13
C GLU A 322 30.84 4.59 13.32
N ASP A 323 30.33 4.46 14.55
CA ASP A 323 31.16 4.23 15.75
C ASP A 323 31.98 2.93 15.62
N ILE A 324 31.36 1.85 15.13
CA ILE A 324 32.07 0.60 14.83
C ILE A 324 33.10 0.80 13.71
N ALA A 325 32.77 1.57 12.67
CA ALA A 325 33.71 1.83 11.60
C ALA A 325 34.96 2.53 12.12
N ASP A 326 34.77 3.53 12.98
CA ASP A 326 35.82 4.33 13.58
C ASP A 326 36.70 3.52 14.55
N GLU A 327 36.09 2.74 15.43
CA GLU A 327 36.79 1.94 16.45
C GLU A 327 37.67 0.85 15.81
N TYR A 328 37.20 0.23 14.73
CA TYR A 328 37.86 -0.91 14.09
C TYR A 328 38.58 -0.56 12.79
N GLY A 329 38.70 0.74 12.46
CA GLY A 329 39.49 1.21 11.31
C GLY A 329 38.90 0.89 9.93
N TYR A 330 37.57 0.80 9.81
CA TYR A 330 36.90 0.66 8.52
C TYR A 330 36.77 2.01 7.81
N GLU A 331 36.81 1.99 6.48
CA GLU A 331 36.55 3.17 5.65
C GLU A 331 35.11 3.19 5.13
N GLY A 332 34.51 4.39 5.16
CA GLY A 332 33.17 4.65 4.64
C GLY A 332 33.17 5.18 3.22
N ALA A 333 32.19 4.75 2.43
CA ALA A 333 31.89 5.33 1.13
C ALA A 333 30.39 5.58 0.97
N PHE A 334 30.07 6.69 0.30
CA PHE A 334 28.75 7.05 -0.13
C PHE A 334 28.61 6.81 -1.64
N ILE A 335 27.66 5.96 -2.01
CA ILE A 335 27.50 5.48 -3.38
C ILE A 335 26.14 5.90 -3.90
N THR A 336 26.11 6.45 -5.11
CA THR A 336 24.86 6.69 -5.85
C THR A 336 24.82 5.75 -7.04
N LEU A 337 23.78 4.91 -7.10
CA LEU A 337 23.55 3.93 -8.16
C LEU A 337 22.22 4.25 -8.87
N THR A 338 22.27 4.43 -10.18
CA THR A 338 21.13 4.86 -11.01
C THR A 338 20.90 3.89 -12.18
N ALA A 339 19.74 3.96 -12.85
CA ALA A 339 19.35 3.05 -13.94
C ALA A 339 19.45 3.69 -15.35
N PRO A 340 19.82 2.94 -16.41
CA PRO A 340 19.96 3.41 -17.80
C PRO A 340 18.84 4.35 -18.30
N SER A 341 19.11 5.19 -19.30
CA SER A 341 18.15 6.24 -19.69
C SER A 341 16.80 5.66 -20.12
N LYS A 342 16.78 4.45 -20.69
CA LYS A 342 15.54 3.75 -21.07
C LYS A 342 14.57 3.49 -19.91
N TYR A 343 15.00 3.56 -18.66
CA TYR A 343 14.13 3.45 -17.49
C TYR A 343 13.47 4.78 -17.07
N HIS A 344 13.91 5.90 -17.65
CA HIS A 344 13.40 7.22 -17.33
C HIS A 344 12.30 7.64 -18.29
N ALA A 345 11.18 8.12 -17.75
CA ALA A 345 10.05 8.52 -18.56
C ALA A 345 10.21 9.94 -19.12
N ALA A 346 10.91 10.83 -18.40
CA ALA A 346 11.05 12.24 -18.74
C ALA A 346 12.44 12.80 -18.37
N HIS A 347 12.89 13.84 -19.07
CA HIS A 347 14.12 14.55 -18.74
C HIS A 347 13.88 15.63 -17.67
N ALA A 348 14.87 15.86 -16.80
CA ALA A 348 14.81 16.91 -15.77
C ALA A 348 14.62 18.32 -16.34
N LYS A 349 15.21 18.57 -17.52
CA LYS A 349 15.12 19.85 -18.25
C LYS A 349 13.80 20.01 -19.03
N GLY A 350 12.91 19.01 -18.98
CA GLY A 350 11.68 18.96 -19.74
C GLY A 350 11.79 18.12 -21.02
N GLY A 351 10.65 17.61 -21.47
CA GLY A 351 10.56 16.68 -22.60
C GLY A 351 10.66 15.21 -22.17
N PHE A 352 10.34 14.32 -23.11
CA PHE A 352 10.32 12.87 -22.88
C PHE A 352 11.58 12.18 -23.40
N VAL A 353 11.98 11.12 -22.70
CA VAL A 353 13.12 10.30 -23.10
C VAL A 353 12.72 9.43 -24.28
N LYS A 354 13.46 9.54 -25.39
CA LYS A 354 13.13 8.86 -26.66
C LYS A 354 13.24 7.34 -26.58
N ASN A 355 14.21 6.81 -25.83
CA ASN A 355 14.42 5.38 -25.69
C ASN A 355 13.73 4.79 -24.44
N TRP A 356 12.75 5.47 -23.86
CA TRP A 356 12.01 4.93 -22.71
C TRP A 356 11.37 3.59 -23.08
N ASN A 357 11.63 2.56 -22.29
CA ASN A 357 11.15 1.20 -22.52
C ASN A 357 9.72 0.97 -22.02
N SER A 358 8.99 2.04 -21.69
CA SER A 358 7.66 2.00 -21.12
C SER A 358 7.59 1.17 -19.82
N GLY A 359 8.70 1.11 -19.08
CA GLY A 359 8.83 0.37 -17.83
C GLY A 359 8.35 1.14 -16.61
N THR A 360 7.94 0.40 -15.58
CA THR A 360 7.50 1.01 -14.32
C THR A 360 8.66 1.28 -13.35
N PRO A 361 8.46 2.12 -12.32
CA PRO A 361 9.37 2.21 -11.18
C PRO A 361 9.70 0.86 -10.52
N ARG A 362 8.79 -0.12 -10.57
CA ARG A 362 9.05 -1.48 -10.05
C ARG A 362 10.01 -2.26 -10.93
N ASP A 363 9.95 -2.08 -12.24
CA ASP A 363 10.87 -2.73 -13.18
C ASP A 363 12.28 -2.15 -13.02
N THR A 364 12.40 -0.84 -12.86
CA THR A 364 13.66 -0.18 -12.50
C THR A 364 14.19 -0.68 -11.16
N GLN A 365 13.35 -0.78 -10.13
CA GLN A 365 13.76 -1.31 -8.82
C GLN A 365 14.21 -2.78 -8.94
N ARG A 366 13.58 -3.59 -9.82
CA ARG A 366 13.99 -4.97 -10.10
C ARG A 366 15.38 -5.01 -10.75
N TYR A 367 15.65 -4.12 -11.71
CA TYR A 367 16.97 -3.94 -12.32
C TYR A 367 18.04 -3.63 -11.26
N LEU A 368 17.82 -2.61 -10.42
CA LEU A 368 18.78 -2.23 -9.36
C LEU A 368 19.00 -3.38 -8.35
N CYS A 369 17.95 -4.12 -8.00
CA CYS A 369 18.05 -5.33 -7.20
C CYS A 369 18.91 -6.42 -7.88
N GLY A 370 18.82 -6.55 -9.21
CA GLY A 370 19.65 -7.46 -10.00
C GLY A 370 21.12 -7.09 -9.97
N VAL A 371 21.44 -5.81 -10.23
CA VAL A 371 22.81 -5.26 -10.10
C VAL A 371 23.38 -5.54 -8.71
N TRP A 372 22.59 -5.27 -7.66
CA TRP A 372 23.00 -5.50 -6.27
C TRP A 372 23.15 -6.99 -5.92
N ALA A 373 22.30 -7.86 -6.45
CA ALA A 373 22.41 -9.30 -6.25
C ALA A 373 23.72 -9.84 -6.85
N ARG A 374 24.06 -9.43 -8.08
CA ARG A 374 25.33 -9.80 -8.74
C ARG A 374 26.54 -9.26 -7.98
N THR A 375 26.49 -7.99 -7.59
CA THR A 375 27.52 -7.34 -6.76
C THR A 375 27.78 -8.14 -5.48
N ARG A 376 26.73 -8.43 -4.69
CA ARG A 376 26.87 -9.20 -3.44
C ARG A 376 27.41 -10.60 -3.68
N ALA A 377 26.98 -11.26 -4.75
CA ALA A 377 27.48 -12.60 -5.09
C ALA A 377 28.98 -12.58 -5.43
N LYS A 378 29.46 -11.55 -6.15
CA LYS A 378 30.88 -11.36 -6.47
C LYS A 378 31.71 -11.02 -5.23
N LEU A 379 31.27 -10.06 -4.41
CA LEU A 379 31.94 -9.73 -3.14
C LEU A 379 32.08 -10.96 -2.25
N ASN A 380 31.03 -11.78 -2.13
CA ASN A 380 31.07 -13.00 -1.34
C ASN A 380 32.08 -14.04 -1.88
N ARG A 381 32.18 -14.21 -3.21
CA ARG A 381 33.19 -15.09 -3.82
C ARG A 381 34.63 -14.61 -3.59
N GLU A 382 34.82 -13.31 -3.43
CA GLU A 382 36.11 -12.70 -3.10
C GLU A 382 36.35 -12.56 -1.60
N ASN A 383 35.45 -13.10 -0.76
CA ASN A 383 35.49 -12.99 0.69
C ASN A 383 35.54 -11.53 1.20
N ILE A 384 34.98 -10.60 0.42
CA ILE A 384 34.86 -9.18 0.80
C ILE A 384 33.53 -8.98 1.50
N LYS A 385 33.57 -8.43 2.71
CA LYS A 385 32.38 -8.08 3.48
C LYS A 385 32.22 -6.58 3.58
N ILE A 386 30.97 -6.13 3.57
CA ILE A 386 30.56 -4.74 3.74
C ILE A 386 29.35 -4.68 4.67
N PHE A 387 29.21 -3.58 5.40
CA PHE A 387 28.02 -3.27 6.20
C PHE A 387 27.61 -1.81 6.02
N GLY A 388 26.35 -1.46 6.34
CA GLY A 388 25.84 -0.12 6.11
C GLY A 388 24.35 -0.07 5.81
N PHE A 389 23.94 0.86 4.96
CA PHE A 389 22.55 1.15 4.61
C PHE A 389 22.37 1.49 3.14
N ARG A 390 21.21 1.11 2.60
CA ARG A 390 20.72 1.55 1.30
C ARG A 390 19.38 2.27 1.47
N VAL A 391 19.27 3.43 0.83
CA VAL A 391 18.04 4.21 0.64
C VAL A 391 17.67 4.13 -0.84
N ALA A 392 16.41 3.83 -1.15
CA ALA A 392 15.85 3.95 -2.49
C ALA A 392 14.95 5.18 -2.55
N GLU A 393 15.22 6.06 -3.50
CA GLU A 393 14.55 7.35 -3.69
C GLU A 393 14.11 7.47 -5.16
N PRO A 394 12.98 8.13 -5.46
CA PRO A 394 12.61 8.42 -6.84
C PRO A 394 13.36 9.66 -7.36
N HIS A 395 13.77 9.63 -8.62
CA HIS A 395 14.02 10.85 -9.38
C HIS A 395 12.72 11.59 -9.68
N HIS A 396 12.80 12.83 -10.15
CA HIS A 396 11.63 13.66 -10.47
C HIS A 396 10.54 13.00 -11.35
N ASP A 397 10.88 12.02 -12.19
CA ASP A 397 9.97 11.25 -13.07
C ASP A 397 9.44 9.95 -12.44
N GLY A 398 9.82 9.68 -11.19
CA GLY A 398 9.42 8.49 -10.43
C GLY A 398 10.39 7.33 -10.58
N THR A 399 11.44 7.44 -11.38
CA THR A 399 12.42 6.35 -11.60
C THR A 399 13.32 6.19 -10.37
N PRO A 400 13.36 5.00 -9.72
CA PRO A 400 14.17 4.81 -8.54
C PRO A 400 15.67 4.89 -8.82
N HIS A 401 16.40 5.44 -7.86
CA HIS A 401 17.85 5.34 -7.71
C HIS A 401 18.19 5.02 -6.25
N TRP A 402 19.41 4.54 -6.01
CA TRP A 402 19.86 4.14 -4.69
C TRP A 402 21.01 5.01 -4.18
N HIS A 403 20.87 5.43 -2.94
CA HIS A 403 21.96 5.96 -2.13
C HIS A 403 22.40 4.90 -1.13
N ILE A 404 23.69 4.57 -1.12
CA ILE A 404 24.24 3.47 -0.34
C ILE A 404 25.39 4.02 0.49
N LEU A 405 25.23 3.99 1.81
CA LEU A 405 26.31 4.19 2.77
C LEU A 405 26.88 2.82 3.12
N VAL A 406 28.16 2.59 2.85
CA VAL A 406 28.83 1.31 3.15
C VAL A 406 30.16 1.53 3.83
N PHE A 407 30.50 0.62 4.74
CA PHE A 407 31.77 0.53 5.43
C PHE A 407 32.47 -0.78 5.05
N MET A 408 33.77 -0.70 4.85
CA MET A 408 34.62 -1.80 4.38
C MET A 408 36.03 -1.67 4.92
N LEU A 409 36.80 -2.76 4.88
CA LEU A 409 38.22 -2.70 5.22
C LEU A 409 38.97 -1.81 4.20
N PRO A 410 39.94 -0.99 4.62
CA PRO A 410 40.66 -0.06 3.73
C PRO A 410 41.22 -0.74 2.47
N GLU A 411 41.81 -1.93 2.62
CA GLU A 411 42.42 -2.71 1.54
C GLU A 411 41.41 -3.23 0.50
N ASN A 412 40.12 -3.25 0.84
CA ASN A 412 39.06 -3.72 -0.05
C ASN A 412 38.36 -2.58 -0.80
N LYS A 413 38.61 -1.31 -0.46
CA LYS A 413 37.89 -0.15 -1.00
C LYS A 413 37.90 -0.11 -2.53
N ASP A 414 39.07 -0.19 -3.15
CA ASP A 414 39.18 -0.11 -4.61
C ASP A 414 38.49 -1.30 -5.29
N LYS A 415 38.64 -2.51 -4.74
CA LYS A 415 37.94 -3.70 -5.26
C LYS A 415 36.43 -3.56 -5.17
N VAL A 416 35.91 -3.04 -4.04
CA VAL A 416 34.47 -2.79 -3.87
C VAL A 416 33.97 -1.80 -4.92
N ARG A 417 34.67 -0.68 -5.10
CA ARG A 417 34.36 0.32 -6.13
C ARG A 417 34.33 -0.32 -7.52
N ASP A 418 35.38 -1.04 -7.90
CA ASP A 418 35.55 -1.59 -9.25
C ASP A 418 34.51 -2.68 -9.55
N ILE A 419 34.22 -3.55 -8.58
CA ILE A 419 33.16 -4.56 -8.71
C ILE A 419 31.80 -3.89 -8.90
N MET A 420 31.45 -2.90 -8.06
CA MET A 420 30.16 -2.23 -8.19
C MET A 420 30.04 -1.44 -9.49
N TYR A 421 31.10 -0.73 -9.89
CA TYR A 421 31.17 0.03 -11.13
C TYR A 421 30.96 -0.88 -12.35
N SER A 422 31.62 -2.03 -12.39
CA SER A 422 31.51 -2.99 -13.49
C SER A 422 30.06 -3.47 -13.69
N TYR A 423 29.37 -3.89 -12.62
CA TYR A 423 27.97 -4.33 -12.71
C TYR A 423 26.96 -3.21 -12.96
N ALA A 424 27.28 -1.98 -12.56
CA ALA A 424 26.44 -0.81 -12.83
C ALA A 424 26.47 -0.40 -14.31
N LEU A 425 27.58 -0.67 -15.01
CA LEU A 425 27.76 -0.33 -16.43
C LEU A 425 27.54 -1.49 -17.40
N GLU A 426 27.26 -2.70 -16.89
CA GLU A 426 27.04 -3.88 -17.74
C GLU A 426 25.87 -3.70 -18.72
N GLU A 427 24.81 -2.99 -18.30
CA GLU A 427 23.66 -2.65 -19.13
C GLU A 427 23.77 -1.20 -19.61
N ASP A 428 23.81 -1.01 -20.93
CA ASP A 428 23.84 0.29 -21.59
C ASP A 428 25.00 1.23 -21.13
N GLY A 429 26.13 0.68 -20.68
CA GLY A 429 27.28 1.46 -20.21
C GLY A 429 27.95 2.36 -21.26
N GLY A 430 27.63 2.16 -22.54
CA GLY A 430 28.05 3.01 -23.65
C GLY A 430 27.17 4.25 -23.88
N GLU A 431 26.06 4.42 -23.14
CA GLU A 431 25.23 5.63 -23.22
C GLU A 431 26.04 6.88 -22.86
N GLN A 432 25.74 8.00 -23.52
CA GLN A 432 26.43 9.26 -23.26
C GLN A 432 26.32 9.66 -21.78
N GLY A 433 27.46 9.81 -21.11
CA GLY A 433 27.53 10.17 -19.69
C GLY A 433 27.27 9.02 -18.71
N ALA A 434 27.03 7.78 -19.18
CA ALA A 434 26.77 6.63 -18.33
C ALA A 434 27.91 6.39 -17.32
N GLN A 435 29.16 6.49 -17.76
CA GLN A 435 30.35 6.31 -16.92
C GLN A 435 30.39 7.21 -15.69
N TYR A 436 29.74 8.39 -15.73
CA TYR A 436 29.67 9.34 -14.63
C TYR A 436 28.33 9.29 -13.88
N ALA A 437 27.23 9.03 -14.60
CA ALA A 437 25.88 9.09 -14.04
C ALA A 437 25.42 7.78 -13.40
N ARG A 438 25.86 6.61 -13.91
CA ARG A 438 25.38 5.29 -13.46
C ARG A 438 25.84 4.94 -12.06
N PHE A 439 27.07 5.29 -11.75
CA PHE A 439 27.71 4.96 -10.49
C PHE A 439 28.65 6.09 -10.05
N LYS A 440 28.35 6.65 -8.88
CA LYS A 440 29.21 7.62 -8.21
C LYS A 440 29.66 7.03 -6.88
N PHE A 441 30.96 7.05 -6.62
CA PHE A 441 31.58 6.57 -5.39
C PHE A 441 32.33 7.71 -4.72
N GLU A 442 31.85 8.15 -3.56
CA GLU A 442 32.43 9.24 -2.79
C GLU A 442 32.98 8.71 -1.47
N ASN A 443 34.25 8.95 -1.20
CA ASN A 443 34.84 8.60 0.08
C ASN A 443 34.25 9.51 1.18
N ILE A 444 34.01 8.94 2.35
CA ILE A 444 33.58 9.71 3.51
C ILE A 444 34.82 10.17 4.25
N GLU A 445 35.08 11.47 4.16
CA GLU A 445 36.16 12.15 4.88
C GLU A 445 35.60 12.74 6.17
N LYS A 446 36.12 12.34 7.32
CA LYS A 446 35.62 12.75 8.65
C LYS A 446 35.65 14.27 8.82
N GLU A 447 36.60 14.92 8.17
CA GLU A 447 36.81 16.36 8.20
C GLU A 447 35.72 17.13 7.45
N LYS A 448 35.08 16.51 6.45
CA LYS A 448 34.01 17.11 5.63
C LYS A 448 32.61 16.84 6.19
N GLY A 449 32.46 15.82 7.03
CA GLY A 449 31.20 15.50 7.70
C GLY A 449 31.13 14.04 8.13
N SER A 450 30.26 13.76 9.11
CA SER A 450 30.02 12.39 9.58
C SER A 450 29.35 11.54 8.50
N ALA A 451 29.66 10.24 8.46
CA ALA A 451 29.00 9.27 7.59
C ALA A 451 27.47 9.29 7.79
N THR A 452 27.05 9.45 9.04
CA THR A 452 25.63 9.63 9.41
C THR A 452 25.04 10.88 8.76
N GLY A 453 25.79 11.99 8.67
CA GLY A 453 25.36 13.23 8.02
C GLY A 453 25.02 13.05 6.54
N TYR A 454 25.84 12.29 5.79
CA TYR A 454 25.63 12.04 4.36
C TYR A 454 24.28 11.38 4.08
N ILE A 455 23.87 10.40 4.89
CA ILE A 455 22.63 9.65 4.70
C ILE A 455 21.42 10.27 5.42
N ALA A 456 21.65 11.11 6.44
CA ALA A 456 20.59 11.74 7.25
C ALA A 456 19.62 12.57 6.41
N LYS A 457 20.13 13.37 5.45
CA LYS A 457 19.32 14.15 4.50
C LYS A 457 18.30 13.24 3.80
N TYR A 458 18.77 12.09 3.31
CA TYR A 458 17.95 11.12 2.59
C TYR A 458 16.91 10.45 3.48
N ILE A 459 17.22 10.18 4.75
CA ILE A 459 16.22 9.66 5.71
C ILE A 459 15.11 10.68 5.92
N SER A 460 15.45 11.92 6.23
CA SER A 460 14.45 12.97 6.48
C SER A 460 13.58 13.21 5.24
N LYS A 461 14.18 13.31 4.05
CA LYS A 461 13.45 13.44 2.77
C LYS A 461 12.47 12.30 2.50
N ASN A 462 12.82 11.07 2.91
CA ASN A 462 12.05 9.86 2.56
C ASN A 462 11.05 9.41 3.64
N ILE A 463 11.03 10.03 4.82
CA ILE A 463 10.15 9.65 5.93
C ILE A 463 9.06 10.69 6.20
N ASP A 464 9.44 11.90 6.62
CA ASP A 464 8.49 12.91 7.09
C ASP A 464 8.90 14.36 6.86
N GLY A 465 10.05 14.61 6.23
CA GLY A 465 10.54 15.96 5.97
C GLY A 465 10.95 16.72 7.23
N TYR A 466 11.29 16.01 8.31
CA TYR A 466 11.65 16.63 9.59
C TYR A 466 12.83 17.60 9.47
N GLN A 467 12.67 18.80 10.05
CA GLN A 467 13.62 19.93 10.00
C GLN A 467 13.88 20.50 8.59
N LEU A 468 13.07 20.13 7.59
CA LEU A 468 13.23 20.61 6.21
C LEU A 468 12.15 21.62 5.80
N ASP A 469 11.49 22.28 6.76
CA ASP A 469 10.38 23.21 6.50
C ASP A 469 10.78 24.39 5.59
N ASN A 470 12.05 24.81 5.62
CA ASN A 470 12.59 25.93 4.83
C ASN A 470 13.56 25.48 3.73
N GLU A 471 13.73 24.18 3.52
CA GLU A 471 14.65 23.66 2.52
C GLU A 471 13.92 23.26 1.22
N VAL A 472 14.65 23.41 0.12
CA VAL A 472 14.16 23.14 -1.23
C VAL A 472 14.90 21.94 -1.79
N ASP A 473 14.18 21.11 -2.53
CA ASP A 473 14.76 19.96 -3.20
C ASP A 473 15.59 20.35 -4.43
N ASP A 474 16.82 19.85 -4.51
CA ASP A 474 17.76 20.19 -5.57
C ASP A 474 17.28 19.71 -6.97
N GLU A 475 16.60 18.56 -7.02
CA GLU A 475 16.08 18.02 -8.29
C GLU A 475 14.83 18.77 -8.75
N THR A 476 13.90 19.07 -7.84
CA THR A 476 12.55 19.54 -8.20
C THR A 476 12.32 21.04 -7.98
N GLY A 477 13.07 21.67 -7.09
CA GLY A 477 12.86 23.07 -6.69
C GLY A 477 11.65 23.26 -5.75
N GLN A 478 11.08 22.19 -5.19
CA GLN A 478 9.91 22.24 -4.30
C GLN A 478 10.28 22.05 -2.82
N ASN A 479 9.38 22.47 -1.91
CA ASN A 479 9.58 22.33 -0.47
C ASN A 479 9.72 20.86 -0.03
N LEU A 480 10.78 20.55 0.72
CA LEU A 480 11.15 19.17 1.06
C LEU A 480 10.11 18.42 1.91
N LYS A 481 9.30 19.11 2.72
CA LYS A 481 8.25 18.48 3.53
C LYS A 481 7.06 17.99 2.71
N GLU A 482 6.64 18.78 1.71
CA GLU A 482 5.62 18.31 0.76
C GLU A 482 6.18 17.18 -0.10
N MET A 483 7.47 17.23 -0.47
CA MET A 483 8.12 16.17 -1.23
C MET A 483 8.20 14.85 -0.48
N ALA A 484 8.42 14.85 0.84
CA ALA A 484 8.41 13.63 1.65
C ALA A 484 7.08 12.86 1.54
N LYS A 485 5.94 13.58 1.40
CA LYS A 485 4.63 12.96 1.18
C LYS A 485 4.56 12.30 -0.21
N ASN A 486 5.06 12.97 -1.24
CA ASN A 486 5.09 12.43 -2.60
C ASN A 486 5.98 11.18 -2.69
N VAL A 487 7.16 11.22 -2.08
CA VAL A 487 8.09 10.10 -2.01
C VAL A 487 7.47 8.91 -1.26
N THR A 488 6.77 9.16 -0.14
CA THR A 488 6.09 8.10 0.60
C THR A 488 4.89 7.53 -0.18
N ALA A 489 4.16 8.38 -0.91
CA ALA A 489 3.07 7.94 -1.79
C ALA A 489 3.61 7.08 -2.93
N TRP A 490 4.71 7.49 -3.57
CA TRP A 490 5.44 6.72 -4.59
C TRP A 490 5.88 5.36 -4.06
N ALA A 491 6.57 5.31 -2.92
CA ALA A 491 7.05 4.07 -2.34
C ALA A 491 5.90 3.11 -1.99
N SER A 492 4.80 3.66 -1.46
CA SER A 492 3.59 2.89 -1.17
C SER A 492 2.90 2.39 -2.42
N ARG A 493 2.77 3.23 -3.47
CA ARG A 493 2.17 2.87 -4.75
C ARG A 493 2.95 1.74 -5.39
N TRP A 494 4.27 1.84 -5.48
CA TRP A 494 5.06 0.83 -6.18
C TRP A 494 5.49 -0.35 -5.29
N GLY A 495 5.21 -0.28 -3.98
CA GLY A 495 5.64 -1.30 -3.02
C GLY A 495 7.16 -1.38 -2.90
N ILE A 496 7.84 -0.24 -2.94
CA ILE A 496 9.30 -0.13 -2.89
C ILE A 496 9.74 0.03 -1.44
N ARG A 497 10.59 -0.89 -0.97
CA ARG A 497 11.24 -0.75 0.33
C ARG A 497 12.31 0.34 0.25
N GLN A 498 12.07 1.49 0.88
CA GLN A 498 13.02 2.62 0.86
C GLN A 498 14.32 2.30 1.62
N PHE A 499 14.24 1.84 2.88
CA PHE A 499 15.42 1.66 3.74
C PHE A 499 15.79 0.19 3.95
N GLN A 500 17.06 -0.16 3.71
CA GLN A 500 17.61 -1.51 3.86
C GLN A 500 18.95 -1.44 4.59
N GLN A 501 19.09 -2.16 5.71
CA GLN A 501 20.39 -2.40 6.33
C GLN A 501 21.16 -3.45 5.52
N ILE A 502 22.47 -3.25 5.41
CA ILE A 502 23.46 -4.14 4.80
C ILE A 502 24.35 -4.65 5.95
N GLY A 503 24.52 -5.96 6.08
CA GLY A 503 25.28 -6.55 7.18
C GLY A 503 24.70 -6.25 8.57
N GLY A 504 25.54 -6.44 9.60
CA GLY A 504 25.26 -6.13 11.00
C GLY A 504 24.19 -6.97 11.70
N ALA A 505 23.92 -6.61 12.96
CA ALA A 505 22.99 -7.32 13.79
C ALA A 505 21.50 -7.06 13.40
N PRO A 506 20.58 -8.04 13.59
CA PRO A 506 19.19 -7.89 13.20
C PRO A 506 18.43 -6.88 14.06
N VAL A 507 17.78 -5.90 13.43
CA VAL A 507 16.91 -4.93 14.14
C VAL A 507 15.69 -5.58 14.80
N THR A 508 15.24 -6.74 14.31
CA THR A 508 14.10 -7.44 14.92
C THR A 508 14.46 -7.96 16.31
N VAL A 509 15.67 -8.52 16.50
CA VAL A 509 16.14 -8.98 17.81
C VAL A 509 16.31 -7.80 18.76
N TRP A 510 16.89 -6.69 18.29
CA TRP A 510 16.97 -5.42 19.02
C TRP A 510 15.61 -4.96 19.55
N ARG A 511 14.60 -4.90 18.67
CA ARG A 511 13.24 -4.46 19.06
C ARG A 511 12.58 -5.41 20.03
N GLU A 512 12.83 -6.72 19.90
CA GLU A 512 12.22 -7.73 20.77
C GLU A 512 12.85 -7.72 22.16
N LEU A 513 14.18 -7.57 22.26
CA LEU A 513 14.89 -7.42 23.53
C LEU A 513 14.40 -6.21 24.33
N ARG A 514 14.23 -5.05 23.67
CA ARG A 514 13.72 -3.83 24.31
C ARG A 514 12.29 -3.94 24.86
N ARG A 515 11.56 -5.03 24.57
CA ARG A 515 10.26 -5.30 25.21
C ARG A 515 10.42 -5.79 26.65
N LEU A 516 11.57 -6.37 27.00
CA LEU A 516 11.92 -6.78 28.36
C LEU A 516 12.29 -5.57 29.23
N GLY A 517 12.65 -4.44 28.61
CA GLY A 517 13.10 -3.24 29.31
C GLY A 517 14.34 -3.51 30.16
N SER A 518 14.43 -2.86 31.32
CA SER A 518 15.58 -2.97 32.24
C SER A 518 15.56 -4.23 33.12
N GLN A 519 14.85 -5.27 32.70
CA GLN A 519 14.87 -6.57 33.39
C GLN A 519 16.25 -7.22 33.23
N LYS A 520 16.82 -7.69 34.34
CA LYS A 520 18.01 -8.54 34.31
C LYS A 520 17.60 -9.97 33.98
N VAL A 521 18.30 -10.62 33.05
CA VAL A 521 18.04 -12.01 32.68
C VAL A 521 19.24 -12.89 33.07
N GLU A 522 18.98 -14.12 33.48
CA GLU A 522 20.04 -15.01 33.98
C GLU A 522 21.00 -15.48 32.87
N SER A 523 20.54 -15.49 31.62
CA SER A 523 21.34 -15.97 30.50
C SER A 523 22.55 -15.07 30.25
N PRO A 524 23.79 -15.59 30.43
CA PRO A 524 25.02 -14.79 30.28
C PRO A 524 25.29 -14.37 28.83
N THR A 525 24.58 -14.96 27.88
CA THR A 525 24.66 -14.60 26.45
C THR A 525 23.62 -13.55 26.05
N ILE A 526 22.45 -13.54 26.67
CA ILE A 526 21.35 -12.64 26.33
C ILE A 526 21.43 -11.34 27.11
N ASP A 527 21.76 -11.40 28.41
CA ASP A 527 21.77 -10.24 29.32
C ASP A 527 22.64 -9.07 28.81
N PRO A 528 23.88 -9.29 28.34
CA PRO A 528 24.69 -8.18 27.82
C PRO A 528 24.07 -7.55 26.55
N VAL A 529 23.51 -8.38 25.67
CA VAL A 529 22.89 -7.93 24.42
C VAL A 529 21.60 -7.14 24.71
N LEU A 530 20.83 -7.58 25.70
CA LEU A 530 19.65 -6.88 26.22
C LEU A 530 20.05 -5.51 26.80
N ALA A 531 21.05 -5.46 27.68
CA ALA A 531 21.50 -4.22 28.30
C ALA A 531 21.93 -3.17 27.27
N ALA A 532 22.70 -3.56 26.26
CA ALA A 532 23.07 -2.67 25.16
C ALA A 532 21.84 -2.20 24.36
N ALA A 533 20.90 -3.11 24.10
CA ALA A 533 19.66 -2.79 23.39
C ALA A 533 18.77 -1.81 24.15
N ASP A 534 18.59 -1.98 25.46
CA ASP A 534 17.78 -1.12 26.32
C ASP A 534 18.39 0.28 26.41
N ALA A 535 19.71 0.38 26.60
CA ALA A 535 20.47 1.62 26.63
C ALA A 535 20.42 2.42 25.31
N GLY A 536 20.02 1.79 24.19
CA GLY A 536 20.03 2.44 22.88
C GLY A 536 21.41 2.49 22.23
N ASP A 537 22.37 1.70 22.72
CA ASP A 537 23.70 1.57 22.14
C ASP A 537 23.72 0.49 21.04
N TRP A 538 23.54 0.95 19.80
CA TRP A 538 23.56 0.07 18.64
C TRP A 538 24.95 -0.52 18.35
N ALA A 539 26.01 0.21 18.66
CA ALA A 539 27.39 -0.24 18.43
C ALA A 539 27.69 -1.42 19.34
N ALA A 540 27.51 -1.25 20.65
CA ALA A 540 27.70 -2.32 21.64
C ALA A 540 26.79 -3.51 21.36
N TYR A 541 25.51 -3.28 21.02
CA TYR A 541 24.60 -4.37 20.65
C TYR A 541 25.09 -5.17 19.44
N THR A 542 25.58 -4.48 18.40
CA THR A 542 26.08 -5.12 17.19
C THR A 542 27.36 -5.91 17.49
N GLN A 543 28.28 -5.36 18.28
CA GLN A 543 29.49 -6.07 18.71
C GLN A 543 29.16 -7.30 19.55
N LEU A 544 28.27 -7.16 20.53
CA LEU A 544 27.82 -8.27 21.37
C LEU A 544 27.06 -9.33 20.58
N GLN A 545 26.46 -9.03 19.43
CA GLN A 545 25.86 -10.01 18.53
C GLN A 545 26.88 -10.75 17.64
N GLY A 546 28.16 -10.38 17.68
CA GLY A 546 29.25 -10.95 16.88
C GLY A 546 29.89 -9.98 15.88
N GLY A 547 29.58 -8.69 15.96
CA GLY A 547 30.18 -7.64 15.14
C GLY A 547 29.39 -7.27 13.88
N ALA A 548 29.82 -6.20 13.20
CA ALA A 548 29.13 -5.67 12.01
C ALA A 548 29.18 -6.63 10.79
N MET A 549 30.13 -7.56 10.77
CA MET A 549 30.34 -8.54 9.70
C MET A 549 29.86 -9.96 10.06
N VAL A 550 29.10 -10.09 11.15
CA VAL A 550 28.61 -11.38 11.68
C VAL A 550 27.72 -12.10 10.67
N GLN A 551 27.90 -13.42 10.55
CA GLN A 551 26.99 -14.23 9.75
C GLN A 551 25.76 -14.59 10.56
N ARG A 552 24.63 -14.81 9.88
CA ARG A 552 23.37 -15.18 10.56
C ARG A 552 23.54 -16.42 11.46
N LYS A 553 24.35 -17.40 11.03
CA LYS A 553 24.63 -18.63 11.77
C LYS A 553 25.46 -18.44 13.04
N ASP A 554 26.13 -17.30 13.18
CA ASP A 554 27.04 -16.99 14.29
C ASP A 554 26.45 -15.95 15.26
N LEU A 555 25.21 -15.48 15.03
CA LEU A 555 24.50 -14.57 15.93
C LEU A 555 24.31 -15.19 17.33
N ARG A 556 24.61 -14.43 18.38
CA ARG A 556 24.51 -14.88 19.78
C ARG A 556 23.09 -14.86 20.34
N VAL A 557 22.19 -14.04 19.79
CA VAL A 557 20.77 -13.99 20.17
C VAL A 557 19.90 -13.98 18.91
N ARG A 558 18.85 -14.81 18.89
CA ARG A 558 17.91 -14.92 17.78
C ARG A 558 16.46 -14.84 18.25
N ILE A 559 15.58 -14.53 17.30
CA ILE A 559 14.14 -14.60 17.51
C ILE A 559 13.70 -16.06 17.60
N SER A 560 12.90 -16.35 18.64
CA SER A 560 12.09 -17.55 18.74
C SER A 560 10.69 -17.28 18.20
N TYR A 561 10.16 -18.25 17.44
CA TYR A 561 8.84 -18.17 16.83
C TYR A 561 7.92 -19.25 17.41
N GLU A 562 6.63 -18.94 17.52
CA GLU A 562 5.56 -19.92 17.68
C GLU A 562 4.84 -20.09 16.34
N GLU A 563 4.33 -21.30 16.09
CA GLU A 563 3.46 -21.59 14.96
C GLU A 563 2.03 -21.18 15.30
N ALA A 564 1.35 -20.57 14.33
CA ALA A 564 -0.06 -20.21 14.43
C ALA A 564 -0.69 -20.35 13.06
N GLN A 565 -1.99 -20.59 13.01
CA GLN A 565 -2.72 -20.63 11.74
C GLN A 565 -3.40 -19.29 11.44
N ASN A 566 -3.46 -18.93 10.17
CA ASN A 566 -4.28 -17.80 9.70
C ASN A 566 -5.70 -18.25 9.33
N GLN A 567 -6.53 -17.34 8.81
CA GLN A 567 -7.93 -17.63 8.44
C GLN A 567 -8.10 -18.69 7.34
N PHE A 568 -7.02 -19.08 6.66
CA PHE A 568 -7.00 -20.14 5.64
C PHE A 568 -6.30 -21.40 6.15
N GLU A 569 -6.07 -21.53 7.46
CA GLU A 569 -5.34 -22.65 8.07
C GLU A 569 -3.88 -22.78 7.58
N GLU A 570 -3.32 -21.70 7.04
CA GLU A 570 -1.91 -21.63 6.66
C GLU A 570 -1.04 -21.37 7.90
N ASP A 571 -0.04 -22.23 8.09
CA ASP A 571 0.93 -22.10 9.16
C ASP A 571 1.80 -20.85 8.96
N ILE A 572 1.69 -19.93 9.92
CA ILE A 572 2.44 -18.69 9.98
C ILE A 572 3.30 -18.65 11.24
N LYS A 573 4.50 -18.09 11.11
CA LYS A 573 5.42 -17.89 12.22
C LYS A 573 5.14 -16.56 12.91
N LYS A 574 4.75 -16.61 14.19
CA LYS A 574 4.61 -15.44 15.06
C LYS A 574 5.80 -15.35 15.99
N ILE A 575 6.33 -14.15 16.18
CA ILE A 575 7.42 -13.92 17.15
C ILE A 575 6.89 -14.23 18.54
N LYS A 576 7.60 -15.05 19.32
CA LYS A 576 7.23 -15.40 20.69
C LYS A 576 8.24 -14.91 21.73
N GLY A 577 9.51 -14.85 21.34
CA GLY A 577 10.59 -14.58 22.28
C GLY A 577 11.94 -14.41 21.63
N VAL A 578 12.96 -14.48 22.47
CA VAL A 578 14.35 -14.56 22.07
C VAL A 578 15.01 -15.78 22.70
N PHE A 579 16.08 -16.28 22.10
CA PHE A 579 16.91 -17.33 22.68
C PHE A 579 18.36 -17.18 22.19
N SER A 580 19.29 -17.81 22.89
CA SER A 580 20.67 -17.96 22.41
C SER A 580 20.83 -19.29 21.68
N PRO A 581 21.25 -19.30 20.40
CA PRO A 581 21.54 -20.54 19.70
C PRO A 581 22.75 -21.29 20.25
N ILE A 582 23.61 -20.64 21.05
CA ILE A 582 24.77 -21.29 21.70
C ILE A 582 24.31 -22.19 22.85
N ILE A 583 23.34 -21.72 23.64
CA ILE A 583 22.77 -22.46 24.79
C ILE A 583 21.59 -23.34 24.32
N GLY A 584 20.97 -22.98 23.20
CA GLY A 584 19.77 -23.63 22.69
C GLY A 584 18.50 -23.14 23.40
N MET A 585 17.42 -23.91 23.25
CA MET A 585 16.09 -23.53 23.74
C MET A 585 15.98 -23.43 25.26
N ALA A 586 16.92 -23.99 26.02
CA ALA A 586 17.02 -23.79 27.47
C ALA A 586 17.21 -22.31 27.85
N SER A 587 17.73 -21.48 26.93
CA SER A 587 17.88 -20.03 27.12
C SER A 587 16.69 -19.19 26.61
N PHE A 588 15.57 -19.83 26.29
CA PHE A 588 14.42 -19.14 25.74
C PHE A 588 13.79 -18.18 26.76
N ILE A 589 13.53 -16.96 26.30
CA ILE A 589 12.85 -15.92 27.07
C ILE A 589 11.62 -15.48 26.29
N CYS A 590 10.44 -15.66 26.91
CA CYS A 590 9.17 -15.21 26.36
C CYS A 590 9.06 -13.68 26.52
N THR A 591 8.91 -12.97 25.42
CA THR A 591 8.79 -11.49 25.38
C THR A 591 7.36 -11.03 25.10
N ARG A 592 6.46 -11.98 24.80
CA ARG A 592 5.05 -11.74 24.46
C ARG A 592 4.15 -12.53 25.40
N LEU A 593 4.02 -11.99 26.60
CA LEU A 593 3.24 -12.57 27.69
C LEU A 593 1.73 -12.36 27.49
N ILE A 594 1.34 -11.23 26.93
CA ILE A 594 -0.08 -10.84 26.79
C ILE A 594 -0.56 -11.10 25.36
N LYS A 595 -1.71 -11.77 25.24
CA LYS A 595 -2.47 -11.89 24.00
C LYS A 595 -3.40 -10.67 23.87
N TRP A 596 -3.24 -9.94 22.78
CA TRP A 596 -4.03 -8.75 22.48
C TRP A 596 -5.00 -9.02 21.33
N ALA A 597 -6.26 -8.65 21.50
CA ALA A 597 -7.26 -8.61 20.44
C ALA A 597 -7.53 -7.16 20.02
N ILE A 598 -7.82 -6.92 18.75
CA ILE A 598 -8.32 -5.61 18.30
C ILE A 598 -9.83 -5.64 18.41
N VAL A 599 -10.40 -4.72 19.18
CA VAL A 599 -11.84 -4.59 19.39
C VAL A 599 -12.31 -3.19 19.01
N SER A 600 -13.58 -3.04 18.63
CA SER A 600 -14.14 -1.71 18.42
C SER A 600 -14.32 -1.00 19.75
N LYS A 601 -14.06 0.31 19.78
CA LYS A 601 -14.21 1.11 21.00
C LYS A 601 -15.67 1.08 21.47
N ASN A 602 -15.89 0.67 22.72
CA ASN A 602 -17.21 0.71 23.33
C ASN A 602 -17.70 2.16 23.39
N ARG A 603 -18.85 2.45 22.77
CA ARG A 603 -19.43 3.82 22.71
C ARG A 603 -20.01 4.31 24.04
N SER A 604 -20.02 3.46 25.08
CA SER A 604 -20.65 3.76 26.37
C SER A 604 -19.85 4.71 27.26
N ASP A 605 -18.53 4.85 27.05
CA ASP A 605 -17.65 5.72 27.87
C ASP A 605 -17.15 6.97 27.13
N SER A 606 -17.85 7.39 26.07
CA SER A 606 -17.67 8.75 25.55
C SER A 606 -18.72 9.66 26.18
N ASP A 607 -18.26 10.66 26.92
CA ASP A 607 -19.09 11.77 27.43
C ASP A 607 -20.16 12.18 26.41
N ALA A 608 -21.37 12.43 26.92
CA ALA A 608 -22.52 12.86 26.16
C ALA A 608 -22.19 14.12 25.34
N ARG A 609 -21.82 13.94 24.06
CA ARG A 609 -21.90 15.03 23.10
C ARG A 609 -23.36 15.38 22.94
N SER A 610 -23.72 16.57 23.42
CA SER A 610 -25.02 17.20 23.21
C SER A 610 -25.46 17.02 21.76
N SER A 611 -26.60 16.38 21.58
CA SER A 611 -27.24 16.21 20.28
C SER A 611 -27.63 17.58 19.74
N VAL A 612 -26.91 18.06 18.73
CA VAL A 612 -27.50 18.92 17.72
C VAL A 612 -27.52 18.12 16.43
N ASN A 613 -28.42 17.14 16.40
CA ASN A 613 -28.81 16.45 15.18
C ASN A 613 -29.96 17.23 14.57
N ASN A 614 -29.67 18.02 13.54
CA ASN A 614 -30.70 18.40 12.58
C ASN A 614 -30.79 17.29 11.53
N CYS A 615 -31.74 16.39 11.78
CA CYS A 615 -32.54 15.63 10.82
C CYS A 615 -31.86 15.09 9.54
N THR A 616 -31.55 13.80 9.56
CA THR A 616 -32.03 12.89 8.50
C THR A 616 -32.36 11.56 9.17
N GLN A 617 -33.64 11.20 9.26
CA GLN A 617 -34.07 9.89 9.77
C GLN A 617 -33.54 8.81 8.82
N SER A 618 -32.49 8.10 9.22
CA SER A 618 -32.19 6.80 8.64
C SER A 618 -33.34 5.88 9.01
N LYS A 619 -34.17 5.50 8.04
CA LYS A 619 -35.09 4.37 8.20
C LYS A 619 -34.22 3.15 8.52
N ASN A 620 -34.34 2.62 9.73
CA ASN A 620 -33.73 1.35 10.10
C ASN A 620 -34.17 0.29 9.08
N SER A 621 -33.21 -0.45 8.53
CA SER A 621 -33.48 -1.52 7.57
C SER A 621 -34.34 -2.61 8.22
N THR A 622 -35.36 -3.08 7.49
CA THR A 622 -36.30 -4.13 7.90
C THR A 622 -35.62 -5.42 8.39
N GLU A 623 -34.42 -5.73 7.90
CA GLU A 623 -33.62 -6.90 8.32
C GLU A 623 -33.09 -6.81 9.76
N TYR A 624 -32.80 -5.61 10.26
CA TYR A 624 -32.29 -5.42 11.63
C TYR A 624 -33.39 -5.68 12.67
N ASP A 625 -34.61 -5.20 12.39
CA ASP A 625 -35.78 -5.42 13.24
C ASP A 625 -36.18 -6.91 13.25
N GLN A 626 -36.08 -7.60 12.11
CA GLN A 626 -36.38 -9.03 12.04
C GLN A 626 -35.36 -9.88 12.82
N ARG A 627 -34.06 -9.57 12.72
CA ARG A 627 -33.02 -10.25 13.51
C ARG A 627 -33.24 -10.11 15.00
N GLN A 628 -33.59 -8.91 15.46
CA GLN A 628 -33.84 -8.66 16.87
C GLN A 628 -35.11 -9.37 17.36
N ASN A 629 -36.16 -9.45 16.54
CA ASN A 629 -37.38 -10.19 16.85
C ASN A 629 -37.13 -11.70 17.00
N VAL A 630 -36.36 -12.31 16.09
CA VAL A 630 -36.00 -13.73 16.19
C VAL A 630 -35.19 -14.01 17.46
N ILE A 631 -34.22 -13.14 17.79
CA ILE A 631 -33.43 -13.25 19.02
C ILE A 631 -34.32 -13.17 20.27
N ASN A 632 -35.27 -12.23 20.31
CA ASN A 632 -36.15 -12.04 21.45
C ASN A 632 -37.08 -13.25 21.66
N GLU A 633 -37.62 -13.84 20.60
CA GLU A 633 -38.46 -15.03 20.68
C GLU A 633 -37.66 -16.28 21.08
N LEU A 634 -36.43 -16.47 20.56
CA LEU A 634 -35.57 -17.57 20.99
C LEU A 634 -35.23 -17.48 22.49
N LYS A 635 -34.97 -16.27 23.00
CA LYS A 635 -34.73 -16.03 24.43
C LYS A 635 -35.97 -16.31 25.29
N LYS A 636 -37.15 -15.91 24.82
CA LYS A 636 -38.43 -16.16 25.51
C LYS A 636 -38.69 -17.65 25.70
N HIS A 637 -38.32 -18.47 24.72
CA HIS A 637 -38.43 -19.92 24.77
C HIS A 637 -37.21 -20.65 25.36
N GLN A 638 -36.22 -19.90 25.88
CA GLN A 638 -34.98 -20.42 26.49
C GLN A 638 -34.21 -21.40 25.58
N ILE A 639 -34.26 -21.17 24.26
CA ILE A 639 -33.56 -22.00 23.29
C ILE A 639 -32.13 -21.47 23.18
N ASN A 640 -31.15 -22.33 23.48
CA ASN A 640 -29.75 -22.03 23.20
C ASN A 640 -29.49 -22.13 21.70
N TYR A 641 -28.89 -21.09 21.12
CA TYR A 641 -28.58 -21.03 19.69
C TYR A 641 -27.16 -20.50 19.45
N ASN A 642 -26.54 -20.92 18.36
CA ASN A 642 -25.33 -20.32 17.82
C ASN A 642 -25.65 -19.40 16.63
N GLN A 643 -24.65 -18.64 16.17
CA GLN A 643 -24.81 -17.66 15.09
C GLN A 643 -25.30 -18.31 13.77
N HIS A 644 -24.92 -19.56 13.53
CA HIS A 644 -25.31 -20.31 12.33
C HIS A 644 -26.80 -20.69 12.37
N GLN A 645 -27.30 -21.17 13.52
CA GLN A 645 -28.71 -21.50 13.74
C GLN A 645 -29.62 -20.27 13.65
N LEU A 646 -29.16 -19.12 14.18
CA LEU A 646 -29.87 -17.85 14.05
C LEU A 646 -29.98 -17.40 12.58
N ASN A 647 -28.90 -17.53 11.81
CA ASN A 647 -28.92 -17.20 10.39
C ASN A 647 -29.83 -18.15 9.60
N TYR A 648 -29.90 -19.43 9.96
CA TYR A 648 -30.82 -20.40 9.34
C TYR A 648 -32.29 -19.99 9.52
N LEU A 649 -32.69 -19.60 10.74
CA LEU A 649 -34.05 -19.11 11.00
C LEU A 649 -34.36 -17.81 10.24
N LEU A 650 -33.38 -16.91 10.12
CA LEU A 650 -33.55 -15.66 9.35
C LEU A 650 -33.69 -15.90 7.85
N MET A 651 -33.09 -16.98 7.34
CA MET A 651 -33.26 -17.46 5.97
C MET A 651 -34.54 -18.29 5.75
N GLY A 652 -35.40 -18.41 6.78
CA GLY A 652 -36.65 -19.18 6.71
C GLY A 652 -36.46 -20.70 6.73
N ARG A 653 -35.28 -21.19 7.12
CA ARG A 653 -34.98 -22.62 7.23
C ARG A 653 -35.39 -23.16 8.61
N ASP A 654 -35.71 -24.45 8.63
CA ASP A 654 -36.15 -25.13 9.84
C ASP A 654 -34.92 -25.62 10.64
N LEU A 655 -34.97 -25.52 11.97
CA LEU A 655 -33.97 -26.09 12.86
C LEU A 655 -34.49 -27.40 13.45
N THR A 656 -33.77 -28.49 13.24
CA THR A 656 -34.05 -29.77 13.87
C THR A 656 -33.08 -30.03 15.02
N PHE A 657 -33.61 -30.45 16.17
CA PHE A 657 -32.82 -30.88 17.32
C PHE A 657 -33.14 -32.36 17.63
N ASP A 658 -32.11 -33.20 17.56
CA ASP A 658 -32.12 -34.63 17.92
C ASP A 658 -33.30 -35.44 17.35
N ASP A 659 -33.73 -35.11 16.12
CA ASP A 659 -34.89 -35.68 15.41
C ASP A 659 -36.24 -35.61 16.15
N LYS A 660 -36.31 -34.79 17.21
CA LYS A 660 -37.46 -34.74 18.14
C LYS A 660 -38.17 -33.39 18.14
N LEU A 661 -37.47 -32.31 17.80
CA LEU A 661 -37.99 -30.95 17.84
C LEU A 661 -37.69 -30.22 16.54
N LEU A 662 -38.71 -29.66 15.91
CA LEU A 662 -38.61 -28.79 14.75
C LEU A 662 -38.96 -27.36 15.15
N ILE A 663 -38.05 -26.42 14.91
CA ILE A 663 -38.24 -25.00 15.20
C ILE A 663 -38.24 -24.23 13.87
N LYS A 664 -39.29 -23.43 13.64
CA LYS A 664 -39.47 -22.65 12.42
C LYS A 664 -39.91 -21.22 12.71
N TRP A 665 -39.44 -20.28 11.89
CA TRP A 665 -39.94 -18.90 11.90
C TRP A 665 -41.10 -18.75 10.92
N VAL A 666 -42.31 -18.47 11.40
CA VAL A 666 -43.52 -18.33 10.57
C VAL A 666 -44.30 -17.09 10.99
N LYS A 667 -44.63 -16.21 10.02
CA LYS A 667 -45.47 -15.01 10.24
C LYS A 667 -45.07 -14.20 11.49
N ASN A 668 -43.78 -13.92 11.67
CA ASN A 668 -43.19 -13.21 12.82
C ASN A 668 -43.33 -13.87 14.20
N LYS A 669 -43.49 -15.20 14.25
CA LYS A 669 -43.47 -15.97 15.50
C LYS A 669 -42.60 -17.21 15.35
N LEU A 670 -42.04 -17.66 16.48
CA LEU A 670 -41.32 -18.92 16.56
C LEU A 670 -42.33 -20.06 16.80
N ALA A 671 -42.40 -21.02 15.86
CA ALA A 671 -43.17 -22.25 16.02
C ALA A 671 -42.24 -23.36 16.49
N ILE A 672 -42.62 -24.04 17.58
CA ILE A 672 -41.90 -25.20 18.14
C ILE A 672 -42.82 -26.41 18.00
N ILE A 673 -42.41 -27.40 17.22
CA ILE A 673 -43.19 -28.60 16.93
C ILE A 673 -42.47 -29.78 17.57
N ASP A 674 -43.13 -30.46 18.50
CA ASP A 674 -42.67 -31.74 19.04
C ASP A 674 -43.09 -32.86 18.09
N LEU A 675 -42.11 -33.47 17.43
CA LEU A 675 -42.33 -34.52 16.44
C LEU A 675 -42.79 -35.85 17.08
N ARG A 676 -42.83 -35.95 18.42
CA ARG A 676 -43.31 -37.14 19.16
C ARG A 676 -44.82 -37.19 19.37
N GLN A 677 -45.52 -36.07 19.23
CA GLN A 677 -46.98 -36.04 19.39
C GLN A 677 -47.67 -36.29 18.04
N LYS A 678 -48.23 -37.50 17.85
CA LYS A 678 -49.21 -37.76 16.78
C LYS A 678 -50.40 -36.82 16.98
N TRP A 679 -50.54 -35.81 16.12
CA TRP A 679 -51.69 -34.92 16.09
C TRP A 679 -52.95 -35.69 15.71
N ILE A 680 -53.94 -35.73 16.61
CA ILE A 680 -55.32 -36.16 16.37
C ILE A 680 -56.18 -34.92 16.58
N GLY A 681 -56.56 -34.23 15.51
CA GLY A 681 -57.41 -33.04 15.59
C GLY A 681 -57.23 -32.10 14.39
N ALA A 682 -58.33 -31.61 13.85
CA ALA A 682 -58.36 -30.81 12.62
C ALA A 682 -57.59 -29.47 12.76
N PRO A 683 -56.90 -29.01 11.71
CA PRO A 683 -56.16 -27.76 11.73
C PRO A 683 -57.10 -26.54 11.69
N PRO A 684 -56.83 -25.46 12.43
CA PRO A 684 -57.53 -24.19 12.26
C PRO A 684 -57.15 -23.54 10.93
N ASP A 685 -58.18 -23.06 10.21
CA ASP A 685 -58.13 -22.48 8.87
C ASP A 685 -57.02 -21.43 8.71
N ILE A 686 -56.03 -21.76 7.89
CA ILE A 686 -55.14 -20.78 7.27
C ILE A 686 -55.21 -21.02 5.77
N GLY A 687 -56.07 -20.25 5.09
CA GLY A 687 -56.21 -20.28 3.64
C GLY A 687 -54.89 -19.94 2.95
N TRP A 688 -54.52 -20.78 1.99
CA TRP A 688 -53.43 -20.54 1.05
C TRP A 688 -54.06 -20.10 -0.28
N SER A 689 -53.78 -18.88 -0.75
CA SER A 689 -53.98 -18.49 -2.14
C SER A 689 -52.61 -18.56 -2.85
N PHE A 690 -52.57 -19.31 -3.95
CA PHE A 690 -51.40 -19.54 -4.80
C PHE A 690 -50.82 -18.27 -5.42
#